data_AF-A0A450SCI3-F1
#
_entry.id   AF-A0A450SCI3-F1
#
_cell.length_a   1.000
_cell.length_b   1.000
_cell.length_c   1.000
_cell.angle_alpha   90.00
_cell.angle_beta   90.00
_cell.angle_gamma   90.00
#
_symmetry.space_group_name_H-M   'P 1'
#
loop_
_entity.id
_entity.type
_entity.pdbx_description
1 polymer ?
#
loop_
_entity_poly.entity_id
_entity_poly.type
_entity_poly.pdbx_seq_one_letter_code
_entity_poly.pdbx_strand_id
1 'polypeptide(L)'
;MEHELLNVHQETEKNIPRAEKNPVLWRFLVWGLPGEALTFASIVVFAIVSVVSLWSSAQRQLLAFPFERLVTVGILSVIFLFALWLVVVVSRRPGKLWPRLWAFLSMVLPGVLIAGFLLVEFRLLETVWTPLLSALSLASFSSLAVLYLRRLPLGPDSRWLRPIGPLALVVGIAMGSAGAWQFSEQAFTIQQERIDTYLAKLDGMRQEQRTTERETLFEEALPMDGERMVIPPPPRLDDIGPDPDLRRISKVLGRESELDTKLRDVMSGAVRGRAMMIADTTGTLAAIREHDWNSVETRPREARLQIEALGRLDPRVIGEPHLWQDAAALGFDQPLIESYRSLLKETALAFALNHLPRLSELTGPQIWWDPDRDRWIENRRFEETASITADYLRQLGRFWMAIRPPAIDRLPDGWTVLRREHHQFTTRIREQLAVLENSWENRWSLGVFPREIQPPPPMDLASFLNIPLIPVDQDRIAPANLGRLLRAKLGTVRERAKNDDRCAYQDYEYEKRKGRPRLYHRLDCSAYRAGNNGKPNRLWFQYRLVYQSSGRKPSENDLPTEIYLLFPLQAGEKTDAFTDAVMQDLARAVEENLIRGWYIKTGMSGSYAEGFQLIDENQHAKVAVYRPRRIKLKGLNQLDALEVRAQRK
;
A
#
# COMPACT_ATOMS: atom_id res chain seq x y z
N MET A 1 -57.18 -64.84 -23.47
CA MET A 1 -57.22 -64.51 -24.92
C MET A 1 -55.83 -64.07 -25.33
N GLU A 2 -54.95 -65.06 -25.38
CA GLU A 2 -53.60 -64.98 -25.94
C GLU A 2 -53.70 -65.72 -27.27
N HIS A 3 -53.29 -65.08 -28.38
CA HIS A 3 -52.85 -65.67 -29.67
C HIS A 3 -53.07 -64.82 -30.95
N GLU A 4 -53.50 -63.55 -30.86
CA GLU A 4 -53.64 -62.70 -32.08
C GLU A 4 -52.42 -61.82 -32.44
N LEU A 5 -51.41 -61.70 -31.58
CA LEU A 5 -50.29 -60.76 -31.80
C LEU A 5 -49.11 -61.31 -32.62
N LEU A 6 -49.13 -62.59 -33.04
CA LEU A 6 -48.01 -63.22 -33.77
C LEU A 6 -48.16 -63.24 -35.30
N ASN A 7 -49.32 -62.89 -35.87
CA ASN A 7 -49.56 -63.00 -37.31
C ASN A 7 -49.30 -61.73 -38.14
N VAL A 8 -49.17 -60.56 -37.52
CA VAL A 8 -48.94 -59.31 -38.28
C VAL A 8 -47.56 -59.31 -38.96
N HIS A 9 -46.55 -59.97 -38.38
CA HIS A 9 -45.21 -60.06 -38.98
C HIS A 9 -45.12 -61.03 -40.17
N GLN A 10 -45.93 -62.09 -40.21
CA GLN A 10 -45.92 -63.04 -41.34
C GLN A 10 -46.64 -62.50 -42.58
N GLU A 11 -47.68 -61.68 -42.42
CA GLU A 11 -48.36 -61.05 -43.55
C GLU A 11 -47.55 -59.92 -44.18
N THR A 12 -46.73 -59.20 -43.38
CA THR A 12 -45.82 -58.19 -43.94
C THR A 12 -44.66 -58.82 -44.71
N GLU A 13 -44.18 -60.00 -44.30
CA GLU A 13 -43.15 -60.75 -45.04
C GLU A 13 -43.67 -61.32 -46.37
N LYS A 14 -44.95 -61.71 -46.44
CA LYS A 14 -45.54 -62.31 -47.65
C LYS A 14 -45.83 -61.31 -48.77
N ASN A 15 -46.05 -60.03 -48.47
CA ASN A 15 -46.43 -59.01 -49.47
C ASN A 15 -45.25 -58.22 -50.05
N ILE A 16 -44.00 -58.66 -49.84
CA ILE A 16 -42.83 -57.98 -50.41
C ILE A 16 -42.67 -58.36 -51.89
N PRO A 17 -42.77 -57.41 -52.85
CA PRO A 17 -42.54 -57.71 -54.26
C PRO A 17 -41.08 -58.16 -54.47
N ARG A 18 -40.92 -59.31 -55.14
CA ARG A 18 -39.63 -59.84 -55.60
C ARG A 18 -39.00 -58.86 -56.61
N ALA A 19 -38.14 -57.96 -56.15
CA ALA A 19 -37.38 -57.04 -57.00
C ALA A 19 -35.99 -57.61 -57.34
N GLU A 20 -35.57 -57.34 -58.57
CA GLU A 20 -34.56 -58.05 -59.36
C GLU A 20 -33.07 -57.77 -59.02
N LYS A 21 -32.28 -58.83 -59.21
CA LYS A 21 -30.90 -58.93 -59.75
C LYS A 21 -29.70 -58.18 -59.12
N ASN A 22 -29.81 -57.37 -58.07
CA ASN A 22 -28.60 -57.00 -57.31
C ASN A 22 -28.81 -56.99 -55.78
N PRO A 23 -28.64 -58.15 -55.10
CA PRO A 23 -29.20 -58.40 -53.78
C PRO A 23 -28.50 -57.67 -52.62
N VAL A 24 -27.27 -57.18 -52.79
CA VAL A 24 -26.49 -56.58 -51.68
C VAL A 24 -26.85 -55.11 -51.48
N LEU A 25 -26.85 -54.32 -52.56
CA LEU A 25 -27.10 -52.87 -52.50
C LEU A 25 -28.58 -52.56 -52.25
N TRP A 26 -29.49 -53.35 -52.84
CA TRP A 26 -30.94 -53.19 -52.62
C TRP A 26 -31.40 -53.69 -51.25
N ARG A 27 -30.76 -54.71 -50.65
CA ARG A 27 -31.03 -55.07 -49.24
C ARG A 27 -30.55 -53.97 -48.29
N PHE A 28 -29.43 -53.31 -48.56
CA PHE A 28 -28.99 -52.20 -47.71
C PHE A 28 -29.88 -50.95 -47.84
N LEU A 29 -30.40 -50.64 -49.03
CA LEU A 29 -31.21 -49.44 -49.27
C LEU A 29 -32.71 -49.60 -49.02
N VAL A 30 -33.28 -50.80 -49.18
CA VAL A 30 -34.74 -51.01 -49.13
C VAL A 30 -35.20 -51.91 -47.98
N TRP A 31 -34.32 -52.70 -47.36
CA TRP A 31 -34.69 -53.56 -46.22
C TRP A 31 -34.35 -52.98 -44.84
N GLY A 32 -33.73 -51.80 -44.77
CA GLY A 32 -33.77 -51.01 -43.55
C GLY A 32 -35.18 -50.43 -43.42
N LEU A 33 -36.00 -50.94 -42.49
CA LEU A 33 -37.14 -50.20 -41.96
C LEU A 33 -36.74 -48.72 -41.84
N PRO A 34 -37.58 -47.74 -42.22
CA PRO A 34 -37.17 -46.34 -42.26
C PRO A 34 -36.51 -45.81 -40.98
N GLY A 35 -36.84 -46.43 -39.85
CA GLY A 35 -36.22 -46.16 -38.55
C GLY A 35 -34.75 -46.59 -38.43
N GLU A 36 -34.31 -47.69 -39.05
CA GLU A 36 -32.92 -48.17 -38.99
C GLU A 36 -32.00 -47.31 -39.88
N ALA A 37 -32.45 -46.96 -41.09
CA ALA A 37 -31.70 -46.10 -41.99
C ALA A 37 -31.49 -44.69 -41.42
N LEU A 38 -32.52 -44.09 -40.79
CA LEU A 38 -32.39 -42.78 -40.12
C LEU A 38 -31.53 -42.85 -38.85
N THR A 39 -31.56 -43.99 -38.14
CA THR A 39 -30.68 -44.23 -36.99
C THR A 39 -29.23 -44.29 -37.45
N PHE A 40 -28.93 -45.08 -38.49
CA PHE A 40 -27.60 -45.14 -39.08
C PHE A 40 -27.14 -43.79 -39.64
N ALA A 41 -28.02 -43.07 -40.33
CA ALA A 41 -27.74 -41.73 -40.84
C ALA A 41 -27.35 -40.76 -39.71
N SER A 42 -28.05 -40.80 -38.59
CA SER A 42 -27.74 -39.94 -37.45
C SER A 42 -26.39 -40.28 -36.79
N ILE A 43 -26.00 -41.56 -36.78
CA ILE A 43 -24.68 -42.02 -36.30
C ILE A 43 -23.59 -41.49 -37.24
N VAL A 44 -23.80 -41.62 -38.56
CA VAL A 44 -22.86 -41.14 -39.58
C VAL A 44 -22.71 -39.62 -39.51
N VAL A 45 -23.81 -38.88 -39.38
CA VAL A 45 -23.78 -37.42 -39.21
C VAL A 45 -23.03 -37.03 -37.95
N PHE A 46 -23.29 -37.70 -36.82
CA PHE A 46 -22.56 -37.45 -35.57
C PHE A 46 -21.05 -37.67 -35.74
N ALA A 47 -20.66 -38.78 -36.36
CA ALA A 47 -19.25 -39.12 -36.58
C ALA A 47 -18.57 -38.12 -37.51
N ILE A 48 -19.19 -37.78 -38.64
CA ILE A 48 -18.63 -36.83 -39.62
C ILE A 48 -18.51 -35.44 -39.02
N VAL A 49 -19.56 -34.92 -38.38
CA VAL A 49 -19.53 -33.58 -37.75
C VAL A 49 -18.49 -33.53 -36.63
N SER A 50 -18.36 -34.61 -35.84
CA SER A 50 -17.32 -34.71 -34.81
C SER A 50 -15.91 -34.71 -35.41
N VAL A 51 -15.66 -35.51 -36.45
CA VAL A 51 -14.36 -35.56 -37.12
C VAL A 51 -14.01 -34.22 -37.73
N VAL A 52 -14.92 -33.58 -38.46
CA VAL A 52 -14.72 -32.25 -39.06
C VAL A 52 -14.44 -31.19 -37.99
N SER A 53 -15.22 -31.19 -36.91
CA SER A 53 -15.06 -30.20 -35.83
C SER A 53 -13.78 -30.41 -34.99
N LEU A 54 -13.23 -31.63 -34.98
CA LEU A 54 -12.02 -31.98 -34.23
C LEU A 54 -10.76 -32.05 -35.09
N TRP A 55 -10.88 -31.92 -36.41
CA TRP A 55 -9.80 -32.18 -37.36
C TRP A 55 -8.59 -31.28 -37.14
N SER A 56 -8.80 -29.98 -36.91
CA SER A 56 -7.73 -29.04 -36.59
C SER A 56 -7.84 -28.48 -35.17
N SER A 57 -6.69 -28.23 -34.55
CA SER A 57 -6.62 -27.53 -33.25
C SER A 57 -7.14 -26.09 -33.33
N ALA A 58 -6.99 -25.44 -34.48
CA ALA A 58 -7.50 -24.09 -34.74
C ALA A 58 -9.04 -24.07 -34.78
N GLN A 59 -9.67 -24.98 -35.54
CA GLN A 59 -11.14 -25.08 -35.59
C GLN A 59 -11.73 -25.43 -34.22
N ARG A 60 -11.06 -26.30 -33.45
CA ARG A 60 -11.46 -26.60 -32.07
C ARG A 60 -11.56 -25.32 -31.24
N GLN A 61 -10.52 -24.50 -31.21
CA GLN A 61 -10.50 -23.29 -30.39
C GLN A 61 -11.47 -22.21 -30.89
N LEU A 62 -11.74 -22.15 -32.19
CA LEU A 62 -12.72 -21.24 -32.79
C LEU A 62 -14.17 -21.67 -32.55
N LEU A 63 -14.43 -22.98 -32.38
CA LEU A 63 -15.76 -23.55 -32.10
C LEU A 63 -16.13 -23.54 -30.61
N ALA A 64 -15.27 -23.04 -29.72
CA ALA A 64 -15.67 -22.75 -28.35
C ALA A 64 -16.80 -21.72 -28.40
N PHE A 65 -18.01 -22.08 -27.91
CA PHE A 65 -19.19 -21.23 -28.06
C PHE A 65 -18.90 -19.78 -27.64
N PRO A 66 -19.16 -18.79 -28.50
CA PRO A 66 -18.86 -17.39 -28.23
C PRO A 66 -19.88 -16.72 -27.29
N PHE A 67 -20.92 -17.45 -26.87
CA PHE A 67 -21.98 -16.92 -26.04
C PHE A 67 -21.60 -16.92 -24.56
N GLU A 68 -22.18 -15.99 -23.79
CA GLU A 68 -22.11 -16.04 -22.33
C GLU A 68 -22.51 -17.43 -21.84
N ARG A 69 -21.74 -17.96 -20.88
CA ARG A 69 -21.78 -19.39 -20.52
C ARG A 69 -23.17 -19.88 -20.11
N LEU A 70 -24.01 -19.00 -19.56
CA LEU A 70 -25.41 -19.25 -19.22
C LEU A 70 -26.30 -19.53 -20.44
N VAL A 71 -26.07 -18.84 -21.57
CA VAL A 71 -26.81 -19.04 -22.82
C VAL A 71 -26.49 -20.42 -23.39
N THR A 72 -25.22 -20.83 -23.35
CA THR A 72 -24.79 -22.17 -23.81
C THR A 72 -25.45 -23.28 -23.01
N VAL A 73 -25.50 -23.16 -21.68
CA VAL A 73 -26.21 -24.12 -20.80
C VAL A 73 -27.72 -24.14 -21.11
N GLY A 74 -28.32 -22.98 -21.37
CA GLY A 74 -29.72 -22.87 -21.78
C GLY A 74 -30.02 -23.63 -23.08
N ILE A 75 -29.21 -23.42 -24.12
CA ILE A 75 -29.35 -24.11 -25.41
C ILE A 75 -29.21 -25.63 -25.23
N LEU A 76 -28.19 -26.10 -24.50
CA LEU A 76 -28.00 -27.53 -24.26
C LEU A 76 -29.16 -28.15 -23.48
N SER A 77 -29.76 -27.41 -22.54
CA SER A 77 -30.93 -27.86 -21.79
C SER A 77 -32.14 -28.08 -22.71
N VAL A 78 -32.36 -27.20 -23.68
CA VAL A 78 -33.40 -27.38 -24.71
C VAL A 78 -33.13 -28.62 -25.55
N ILE A 79 -31.87 -28.84 -25.96
CA ILE A 79 -31.45 -30.04 -26.72
C ILE A 79 -31.70 -31.31 -25.92
N PHE A 80 -31.36 -31.31 -24.62
CA PHE A 80 -31.60 -32.44 -23.73
C PHE A 80 -33.09 -32.75 -23.55
N LEU A 81 -33.93 -31.72 -23.33
CA LEU A 81 -35.37 -31.89 -23.23
C LEU A 81 -35.96 -32.45 -24.53
N PHE A 82 -35.45 -32.01 -25.68
CA PHE A 82 -35.84 -32.55 -26.98
C PHE A 82 -35.43 -34.02 -27.16
N ALA A 83 -34.22 -34.39 -26.76
CA ALA A 83 -33.74 -35.78 -26.79
C ALA A 83 -34.54 -36.68 -25.83
N LEU A 84 -34.81 -36.22 -24.61
CA LEU A 84 -35.64 -36.92 -23.63
C LEU A 84 -37.05 -37.18 -24.18
N TRP A 85 -37.64 -36.16 -24.81
CA TRP A 85 -38.94 -36.31 -25.45
C TRP A 85 -38.91 -37.32 -26.62
N LEU A 86 -37.84 -37.32 -27.43
CA LEU A 86 -37.64 -38.33 -28.48
C LEU A 86 -37.57 -39.75 -27.91
N VAL A 87 -36.88 -39.95 -26.77
CA VAL A 87 -36.83 -41.25 -26.07
C VAL A 87 -38.23 -41.70 -25.65
N VAL A 88 -39.04 -40.81 -25.07
CA VAL A 88 -40.42 -41.13 -24.66
C VAL A 88 -41.29 -41.52 -25.85
N VAL A 89 -41.13 -40.85 -26.99
CA VAL A 89 -41.88 -41.17 -28.22
C VAL A 89 -41.43 -42.51 -28.81
N VAL A 90 -40.13 -42.80 -28.82
CA VAL A 90 -39.56 -44.03 -29.40
C VAL A 90 -39.79 -45.25 -28.51
N SER A 91 -39.76 -45.10 -27.19
CA SER A 91 -39.97 -46.21 -26.23
C SER A 91 -41.38 -46.79 -26.29
N ARG A 92 -42.38 -45.97 -26.64
CA ARG A 92 -43.78 -46.38 -26.79
C ARG A 92 -44.09 -47.12 -28.10
N ARG A 93 -43.17 -47.16 -29.07
CA ARG A 93 -43.39 -47.86 -30.36
C ARG A 93 -42.88 -49.31 -30.29
N PRO A 94 -43.71 -50.34 -30.57
CA PRO A 94 -43.25 -51.74 -30.65
C PRO A 94 -42.25 -51.91 -31.80
N GLY A 95 -41.13 -52.59 -31.56
CA GLY A 95 -40.07 -52.78 -32.56
C GLY A 95 -38.74 -53.27 -31.96
N LYS A 96 -37.73 -53.47 -32.81
CA LYS A 96 -36.38 -53.95 -32.44
C LYS A 96 -35.72 -53.05 -31.38
N LEU A 97 -34.81 -53.63 -30.59
CA LEU A 97 -34.14 -52.95 -29.47
C LEU A 97 -33.14 -51.88 -29.91
N TRP A 98 -32.43 -52.08 -31.02
CA TRP A 98 -31.33 -51.22 -31.46
C TRP A 98 -31.68 -49.72 -31.58
N PRO A 99 -32.79 -49.33 -32.23
CA PRO A 99 -33.12 -47.92 -32.36
C PRO A 99 -33.61 -47.27 -31.06
N ARG A 100 -34.04 -48.08 -30.07
CA ARG A 100 -34.39 -47.60 -28.72
C ARG A 100 -33.13 -47.31 -27.92
N LEU A 101 -32.12 -48.18 -28.03
CA LEU A 101 -30.81 -47.98 -27.43
C LEU A 101 -30.13 -46.73 -27.98
N TRP A 102 -30.18 -46.50 -29.30
CA TRP A 102 -29.61 -45.28 -29.88
C TRP A 102 -30.36 -44.02 -29.44
N ALA A 103 -31.70 -44.02 -29.41
CA ALA A 103 -32.46 -42.88 -28.90
C ALA A 103 -32.11 -42.56 -27.43
N PHE A 104 -31.95 -43.59 -26.59
CA PHE A 104 -31.48 -43.43 -25.21
C PHE A 104 -30.07 -42.85 -25.16
N LEU A 105 -29.15 -43.36 -25.97
CA LEU A 105 -27.78 -42.84 -26.06
C LEU A 105 -27.75 -41.37 -26.51
N SER A 106 -28.60 -40.98 -27.46
CA SER A 106 -28.77 -39.59 -27.93
C SER A 106 -29.36 -38.66 -26.86
N MET A 107 -29.96 -39.17 -25.77
CA MET A 107 -30.35 -38.39 -24.59
C MET A 107 -29.22 -38.32 -23.56
N VAL A 108 -28.51 -39.43 -23.33
CA VAL A 108 -27.38 -39.49 -22.39
C VAL A 108 -26.26 -38.54 -22.83
N LEU A 109 -25.97 -38.47 -24.13
CA LEU A 109 -24.87 -37.66 -24.66
C LEU A 109 -25.03 -36.15 -24.36
N PRO A 110 -26.16 -35.48 -24.68
CA PRO A 110 -26.41 -34.10 -24.24
C PRO A 110 -26.33 -33.92 -22.73
N GLY A 111 -26.82 -34.88 -21.93
CA GLY A 111 -26.77 -34.80 -20.46
C GLY A 111 -25.33 -34.80 -19.92
N VAL A 112 -24.47 -35.65 -20.46
CA VAL A 112 -23.04 -35.69 -20.12
C VAL A 112 -22.34 -34.39 -20.55
N LEU A 113 -22.70 -33.84 -21.71
CA LEU A 113 -22.15 -32.57 -22.19
C LEU A 113 -22.55 -31.39 -21.30
N ILE A 114 -23.80 -31.30 -20.86
CA ILE A 114 -24.27 -30.29 -19.89
C ILE A 114 -23.44 -30.38 -18.59
N ALA A 115 -23.28 -31.58 -18.04
CA ALA A 115 -22.49 -31.79 -16.83
C ALA A 115 -21.02 -31.36 -17.03
N GLY A 116 -20.42 -31.69 -18.18
CA GLY A 116 -19.07 -31.25 -18.54
C GLY A 116 -18.92 -29.72 -18.59
N PHE A 117 -19.86 -29.01 -19.21
CA PHE A 117 -19.84 -27.54 -19.25
C PHE A 117 -20.04 -26.91 -17.87
N LEU A 118 -20.91 -27.47 -17.03
CA LEU A 118 -21.08 -27.01 -15.64
C LEU A 118 -19.81 -27.26 -14.79
N LEU A 119 -19.11 -28.37 -14.99
CA LEU A 119 -17.85 -28.64 -14.30
C LEU A 119 -16.73 -27.65 -14.69
N VAL A 120 -16.67 -27.24 -15.97
CA VAL A 120 -15.77 -26.15 -16.39
C VAL A 120 -16.17 -24.84 -15.71
N GLU A 121 -17.47 -24.55 -15.59
CA GLU A 121 -17.97 -23.31 -15.00
C GLU A 121 -17.62 -23.17 -13.52
N PHE A 122 -17.80 -24.26 -12.76
CA PHE A 122 -17.40 -24.31 -11.34
C PHE A 122 -15.88 -24.45 -11.14
N ARG A 123 -15.07 -24.28 -12.20
CA ARG A 123 -13.60 -24.44 -12.21
C ARG A 123 -13.11 -25.82 -11.73
N LEU A 124 -13.95 -26.84 -11.84
CA LEU A 124 -13.62 -28.21 -11.48
C LEU A 124 -12.99 -28.98 -12.65
N LEU A 125 -13.11 -28.47 -13.88
CA LEU A 125 -12.47 -28.98 -15.08
C LEU A 125 -11.68 -27.87 -15.79
N GLU A 126 -10.51 -28.19 -16.33
CA GLU A 126 -9.68 -27.22 -17.04
C GLU A 126 -10.38 -26.65 -18.28
N THR A 127 -10.17 -25.35 -18.56
CA THR A 127 -10.72 -24.66 -19.73
C THR A 127 -10.20 -25.19 -21.08
N VAL A 128 -9.26 -26.13 -21.07
CA VAL A 128 -8.75 -26.81 -22.28
C VAL A 128 -9.82 -27.72 -22.90
N TRP A 129 -10.83 -28.14 -22.12
CA TRP A 129 -11.87 -29.07 -22.58
C TRP A 129 -13.06 -28.41 -23.30
N THR A 130 -13.23 -27.08 -23.20
CA THR A 130 -14.37 -26.35 -23.79
C THR A 130 -14.51 -26.52 -25.31
N PRO A 131 -13.43 -26.56 -26.13
CA PRO A 131 -13.52 -26.84 -27.55
C PRO A 131 -14.14 -28.20 -27.87
N LEU A 132 -13.72 -29.23 -27.13
CA LEU A 132 -14.15 -30.60 -27.34
C LEU A 132 -15.63 -30.75 -27.00
N LEU A 133 -16.05 -30.19 -25.87
CA LEU A 133 -17.45 -30.22 -25.43
C LEU A 133 -18.36 -29.49 -26.41
N SER A 134 -17.91 -28.37 -26.98
CA SER A 134 -18.66 -27.59 -27.98
C SER A 134 -18.83 -28.36 -29.28
N ALA A 135 -17.74 -28.95 -29.81
CA ALA A 135 -17.77 -29.78 -31.02
C ALA A 135 -18.72 -30.99 -30.89
N LEU A 136 -18.67 -31.69 -29.75
CA LEU A 136 -19.54 -32.84 -29.49
C LEU A 136 -21.00 -32.43 -29.33
N SER A 137 -21.28 -31.25 -28.79
CA SER A 137 -22.65 -30.75 -28.69
C SER A 137 -23.26 -30.42 -30.04
N LEU A 138 -22.49 -29.82 -30.95
CA LEU A 138 -22.92 -29.55 -32.32
C LEU A 138 -23.21 -30.86 -33.07
N ALA A 139 -22.29 -31.84 -32.96
CA ALA A 139 -22.49 -33.16 -33.53
C ALA A 139 -23.75 -33.85 -32.98
N SER A 140 -23.98 -33.74 -31.67
CA SER A 140 -25.16 -34.27 -30.99
C SER A 140 -26.46 -33.63 -31.50
N PHE A 141 -26.47 -32.30 -31.65
CA PHE A 141 -27.62 -31.58 -32.19
C PHE A 141 -27.92 -31.96 -33.64
N SER A 142 -26.91 -32.00 -34.51
CA SER A 142 -27.09 -32.42 -35.91
C SER A 142 -27.59 -33.86 -36.01
N SER A 143 -27.11 -34.75 -35.15
CA SER A 143 -27.59 -36.14 -35.05
C SER A 143 -29.06 -36.23 -34.62
N LEU A 144 -29.45 -35.46 -33.59
CA LEU A 144 -30.82 -35.37 -33.10
C LEU A 144 -31.80 -34.80 -34.14
N ALA A 145 -31.37 -33.80 -34.92
CA ALA A 145 -32.17 -33.24 -36.01
C ALA A 145 -32.49 -34.30 -37.08
N VAL A 146 -31.52 -35.17 -37.41
CA VAL A 146 -31.72 -36.30 -38.34
C VAL A 146 -32.66 -37.34 -37.73
N LEU A 147 -32.53 -37.64 -36.44
CA LEU A 147 -33.46 -38.53 -35.73
C LEU A 147 -34.88 -37.97 -35.63
N TYR A 148 -35.05 -36.66 -35.55
CA TYR A 148 -36.37 -36.03 -35.46
C TYR A 148 -37.25 -36.33 -36.68
N LEU A 149 -36.66 -36.43 -37.87
CA LEU A 149 -37.38 -36.76 -39.10
C LEU A 149 -38.07 -38.14 -39.03
N ARG A 150 -37.61 -39.02 -38.13
CA ARG A 150 -38.26 -40.30 -37.83
C ARG A 150 -39.65 -40.15 -37.19
N ARG A 151 -39.97 -38.98 -36.65
CA ARG A 151 -41.27 -38.70 -36.02
C ARG A 151 -42.36 -38.39 -37.04
N LEU A 152 -42.01 -37.97 -38.26
CA LEU A 152 -42.99 -37.66 -39.28
C LEU A 152 -43.91 -38.89 -39.47
N PRO A 153 -45.25 -38.73 -39.36
CA PRO A 153 -46.21 -39.81 -39.47
C PRO A 153 -46.31 -40.24 -40.94
N LEU A 154 -45.25 -40.89 -41.43
CA LEU A 154 -45.18 -41.44 -42.76
C LEU A 154 -45.53 -42.93 -42.64
N GLY A 155 -46.65 -43.31 -43.26
CA GLY A 155 -47.05 -44.72 -43.33
C GLY A 155 -45.97 -45.56 -44.02
N PRO A 156 -45.82 -46.85 -43.66
CA PRO A 156 -44.75 -47.72 -44.16
C PRO A 156 -44.69 -47.83 -45.70
N ASP A 157 -45.82 -47.61 -46.38
CA ASP A 157 -45.94 -47.67 -47.85
C ASP A 157 -45.87 -46.32 -48.57
N SER A 158 -45.53 -45.23 -47.85
CA SER A 158 -45.41 -43.92 -48.46
C SER A 158 -44.28 -43.91 -49.49
N ARG A 159 -44.61 -43.63 -50.76
CA ARG A 159 -43.62 -43.46 -51.85
C ARG A 159 -42.58 -42.38 -51.55
N TRP A 160 -42.92 -41.43 -50.66
CA TRP A 160 -42.04 -40.36 -50.20
C TRP A 160 -40.96 -40.83 -49.22
N LEU A 161 -41.13 -41.99 -48.59
CA LEU A 161 -40.22 -42.46 -47.54
C LEU A 161 -38.87 -42.96 -48.09
N ARG A 162 -38.86 -43.50 -49.31
CA ARG A 162 -37.64 -43.95 -50.01
C ARG A 162 -36.62 -42.82 -50.26
N PRO A 163 -37.00 -41.63 -50.76
CA PRO A 163 -36.05 -40.53 -50.95
C PRO A 163 -35.68 -39.78 -49.65
N ILE A 164 -36.53 -39.79 -48.62
CA ILE A 164 -36.33 -38.97 -47.42
C ILE A 164 -35.13 -39.41 -46.58
N GLY A 165 -34.82 -40.70 -46.48
CA GLY A 165 -33.68 -41.17 -45.66
C GLY A 165 -32.32 -40.65 -46.14
N PRO A 166 -31.94 -40.87 -47.41
CA PRO A 166 -30.73 -40.30 -48.00
C PRO A 166 -30.75 -38.77 -47.99
N LEU A 167 -31.91 -38.15 -48.24
CA LEU A 167 -32.05 -36.70 -48.23
C LEU A 167 -31.86 -36.10 -46.83
N ALA A 168 -32.36 -36.77 -45.78
CA ALA A 168 -32.13 -36.40 -44.39
C ALA A 168 -30.65 -36.51 -43.99
N LEU A 169 -29.96 -37.54 -44.48
CA LEU A 169 -28.51 -37.69 -44.27
C LEU A 169 -27.74 -36.56 -44.97
N VAL A 170 -28.05 -36.28 -46.23
CA VAL A 170 -27.41 -35.20 -46.99
C VAL A 170 -27.70 -33.85 -46.37
N VAL A 171 -28.95 -33.58 -46.00
CA VAL A 171 -29.36 -32.33 -45.31
C VAL A 171 -28.71 -32.23 -43.93
N GLY A 172 -28.65 -33.32 -43.15
CA GLY A 172 -28.03 -33.32 -41.83
C GLY A 172 -26.53 -33.08 -41.89
N ILE A 173 -25.83 -33.74 -42.82
CA ILE A 173 -24.40 -33.49 -43.08
C ILE A 173 -24.22 -32.06 -43.56
N ALA A 174 -24.96 -31.61 -44.59
CA ALA A 174 -24.84 -30.28 -45.17
C ALA A 174 -25.13 -29.17 -44.16
N MET A 175 -26.19 -29.28 -43.35
CA MET A 175 -26.51 -28.30 -42.31
C MET A 175 -25.48 -28.32 -41.17
N GLY A 176 -25.00 -29.51 -40.77
CA GLY A 176 -23.97 -29.64 -39.73
C GLY A 176 -22.62 -29.10 -40.17
N SER A 177 -22.17 -29.42 -41.39
CA SER A 177 -20.89 -28.98 -41.92
C SER A 177 -20.92 -27.53 -42.39
N ALA A 178 -21.96 -27.07 -43.08
CA ALA A 178 -22.11 -25.67 -43.46
C ALA A 178 -22.32 -24.78 -42.22
N GLY A 179 -23.07 -25.26 -41.22
CA GLY A 179 -23.20 -24.59 -39.92
C GLY A 179 -21.85 -24.47 -39.23
N ALA A 180 -21.12 -25.58 -39.06
CA ALA A 180 -19.79 -25.56 -38.46
C ALA A 180 -18.82 -24.63 -39.21
N TRP A 181 -18.87 -24.64 -40.55
CA TRP A 181 -18.05 -23.78 -41.40
C TRP A 181 -18.40 -22.29 -41.22
N GLN A 182 -19.67 -21.91 -41.38
CA GLN A 182 -20.14 -20.53 -41.28
C GLN A 182 -19.95 -19.96 -39.87
N PHE A 183 -20.22 -20.76 -38.82
CA PHE A 183 -19.94 -20.35 -37.45
C PHE A 183 -18.43 -20.22 -37.19
N SER A 184 -17.60 -21.07 -37.79
CA SER A 184 -16.14 -20.95 -37.64
C SER A 184 -15.59 -19.69 -38.30
N GLU A 185 -16.10 -19.30 -39.47
CA GLU A 185 -15.72 -18.05 -40.14
C GLU A 185 -16.19 -16.84 -39.33
N GLN A 186 -17.45 -16.82 -38.87
CA GLN A 186 -17.96 -15.71 -38.04
C GLN A 186 -17.23 -15.60 -36.70
N ALA A 187 -16.96 -16.73 -36.03
CA ALA A 187 -16.19 -16.74 -34.80
C ALA A 187 -14.76 -16.22 -35.03
N PHE A 188 -14.12 -16.63 -36.12
CA PHE A 188 -12.81 -16.12 -36.51
C PHE A 188 -12.83 -14.60 -36.72
N THR A 189 -13.81 -14.07 -37.47
CA THR A 189 -13.95 -12.62 -37.70
C THR A 189 -14.17 -11.85 -36.40
N ILE A 190 -15.08 -12.32 -35.52
CA ILE A 190 -15.34 -11.67 -34.23
C ILE A 190 -14.09 -11.66 -33.35
N GLN A 191 -13.35 -12.77 -33.29
CA GLN A 191 -12.13 -12.85 -32.50
C GLN A 191 -11.01 -11.99 -33.09
N GLN A 192 -10.90 -11.93 -34.41
CA GLN A 192 -9.96 -11.05 -35.10
C GLN A 192 -10.28 -9.57 -34.80
N GLU A 193 -11.55 -9.17 -34.87
CA GLU A 193 -12.01 -7.83 -34.53
C GLU A 193 -11.72 -7.46 -33.06
N ARG A 194 -11.90 -8.41 -32.13
CA ARG A 194 -11.53 -8.21 -30.70
C ARG A 194 -10.03 -7.97 -30.53
N ILE A 195 -9.19 -8.77 -31.20
CA ILE A 195 -7.73 -8.55 -31.17
C ILE A 195 -7.38 -7.22 -31.82
N ASP A 196 -7.95 -6.87 -32.97
CA ASP A 196 -7.67 -5.61 -33.65
C ASP A 196 -8.08 -4.41 -32.79
N THR A 197 -9.24 -4.49 -32.14
CA THR A 197 -9.70 -3.47 -31.19
C THR A 197 -8.73 -3.34 -30.01
N TYR A 198 -8.23 -4.46 -29.49
CA TYR A 198 -7.26 -4.45 -28.39
C TYR A 198 -5.91 -3.89 -28.81
N LEU A 199 -5.40 -4.28 -29.98
CA LEU A 199 -4.15 -3.77 -30.54
C LEU A 199 -4.26 -2.27 -30.85
N ALA A 200 -5.41 -1.81 -31.37
CA ALA A 200 -5.68 -0.39 -31.57
C ALA A 200 -5.74 0.37 -30.24
N LYS A 201 -6.31 -0.21 -29.18
CA LYS A 201 -6.28 0.35 -27.82
C LYS A 201 -4.83 0.48 -27.32
N LEU A 202 -3.99 -0.54 -27.52
CA LEU A 202 -2.56 -0.50 -27.16
C LEU A 202 -1.81 0.56 -27.96
N ASP A 203 -2.07 0.70 -29.26
CA ASP A 203 -1.48 1.76 -30.09
C ASP A 203 -1.90 3.15 -29.60
N GLY A 204 -3.16 3.31 -29.20
CA GLY A 204 -3.67 4.53 -28.57
C GLY A 204 -2.91 4.89 -27.30
N MET A 205 -2.77 3.93 -26.36
CA MET A 205 -1.99 4.14 -25.13
C MET A 205 -0.53 4.48 -25.42
N ARG A 206 0.08 3.82 -26.41
CA ARG A 206 1.46 4.11 -26.82
C ARG A 206 1.60 5.54 -27.37
N GLN A 207 0.63 5.99 -28.16
CA GLN A 207 0.64 7.33 -28.72
C GLN A 207 0.42 8.39 -27.64
N GLU A 208 -0.47 8.13 -26.68
CA GLU A 208 -0.69 8.97 -25.50
C GLU A 208 0.59 9.09 -24.67
N GLN A 209 1.24 7.97 -24.31
CA GLN A 209 2.52 7.96 -23.60
C GLN A 209 3.60 8.77 -24.32
N ARG A 210 3.75 8.63 -25.63
CA ARG A 210 4.72 9.42 -26.42
C ARG A 210 4.41 10.91 -26.43
N THR A 211 3.14 11.26 -26.38
CA THR A 211 2.70 12.66 -26.37
C THR A 211 3.02 13.28 -25.02
N THR A 212 2.70 12.57 -23.93
CA THR A 212 3.07 12.96 -22.56
C THR A 212 4.59 13.06 -22.39
N GLU A 213 5.37 12.06 -22.84
CA GLU A 213 6.84 12.12 -22.78
C GLU A 213 7.39 13.35 -23.51
N ARG A 214 6.83 13.67 -24.69
CA ARG A 214 7.25 14.83 -25.47
C ARG A 214 6.89 16.14 -24.76
N GLU A 215 5.69 16.25 -24.20
CA GLU A 215 5.27 17.42 -23.43
C GLU A 215 6.16 17.62 -22.20
N THR A 216 6.48 16.56 -21.46
CA THR A 216 7.37 16.64 -20.29
C THR A 216 8.79 17.09 -20.66
N LEU A 217 9.34 16.61 -21.79
CA LEU A 217 10.67 17.02 -22.26
C LEU A 217 10.69 18.48 -22.76
N PHE A 218 9.58 18.96 -23.32
CA PHE A 218 9.45 20.37 -23.74
C PHE A 218 9.31 21.31 -22.55
N GLU A 219 8.65 20.89 -21.48
CA GLU A 219 8.51 21.68 -20.25
C GLU A 219 9.80 21.76 -19.44
N GLU A 220 10.59 20.67 -19.35
CA GLU A 220 11.92 20.73 -18.71
C GLU A 220 12.88 21.72 -19.40
N ALA A 221 12.64 22.05 -20.67
CA ALA A 221 13.42 23.03 -21.42
C ALA A 221 13.00 24.49 -21.17
N LEU A 222 11.89 24.74 -20.47
CA LEU A 222 11.37 26.08 -20.18
C LEU A 222 11.37 26.35 -18.66
N PRO A 223 11.98 27.45 -18.19
CA PRO A 223 11.89 27.83 -16.78
C PRO A 223 10.45 28.33 -16.50
N MET A 224 9.58 27.44 -16.02
CA MET A 224 8.21 27.79 -15.65
C MET A 224 8.10 28.19 -14.18
N ASP A 225 7.57 29.39 -13.95
CA ASP A 225 7.12 29.89 -12.66
C ASP A 225 5.91 29.09 -12.16
N GLY A 226 6.07 28.43 -11.01
CA GLY A 226 5.03 28.29 -9.97
C GLY A 226 3.99 27.17 -10.07
N GLU A 227 3.50 26.77 -11.25
CA GLU A 227 2.39 25.80 -11.35
C GLU A 227 2.81 24.52 -12.09
N ARG A 228 3.26 23.51 -11.33
CA ARG A 228 3.47 22.16 -11.86
C ARG A 228 2.13 21.60 -12.34
N MET A 229 2.01 21.35 -13.64
CA MET A 229 0.89 20.61 -14.22
C MET A 229 0.87 19.20 -13.60
N VAL A 230 -0.32 18.77 -13.17
CA VAL A 230 -0.53 17.42 -12.63
C VAL A 230 -0.41 16.46 -13.81
N ILE A 231 0.75 15.80 -13.94
CA ILE A 231 0.94 14.73 -14.91
C ILE A 231 -0.14 13.68 -14.63
N PRO A 232 -1.01 13.34 -15.61
CA PRO A 232 -2.03 12.33 -15.40
C PRO A 232 -1.38 11.03 -14.94
N PRO A 233 -1.95 10.33 -13.95
CA PRO A 233 -1.38 9.09 -13.48
C PRO A 233 -1.28 8.13 -14.68
N PRO A 234 -0.15 7.41 -14.86
CA PRO A 234 -0.03 6.45 -15.95
C PRO A 234 -1.16 5.43 -15.84
N PRO A 235 -1.66 4.90 -16.97
CA PRO A 235 -2.72 3.88 -16.97
C PRO A 235 -2.33 2.73 -16.04
N ARG A 236 -3.28 2.24 -15.24
CA ARG A 236 -3.02 1.14 -14.31
C ARG A 236 -2.64 -0.10 -15.11
N LEU A 237 -1.64 -0.84 -14.67
CA LEU A 237 -1.25 -2.08 -15.36
C LEU A 237 -2.38 -3.12 -15.37
N ASP A 238 -3.28 -3.08 -14.38
CA ASP A 238 -4.51 -3.88 -14.36
C ASP A 238 -5.42 -3.62 -15.59
N ASP A 239 -5.33 -2.44 -16.21
CA ASP A 239 -6.08 -2.06 -17.43
C ASP A 239 -5.35 -2.45 -18.74
N ILE A 240 -4.08 -2.88 -18.62
CA ILE A 240 -3.14 -3.18 -19.72
C ILE A 240 -2.89 -4.69 -19.85
N GLY A 241 -3.04 -5.45 -18.76
CA GLY A 241 -2.87 -6.91 -18.76
C GLY A 241 -3.82 -7.59 -19.75
N PRO A 242 -3.32 -8.41 -20.69
CA PRO A 242 -4.20 -9.11 -21.61
C PRO A 242 -5.08 -10.07 -20.81
N ASP A 243 -6.38 -10.05 -21.09
CA ASP A 243 -7.27 -11.14 -20.70
C ASP A 243 -6.56 -12.47 -21.07
N PRO A 244 -6.39 -13.42 -20.13
CA PRO A 244 -5.77 -14.71 -20.43
C PRO A 244 -6.37 -15.39 -21.67
N ASP A 245 -7.63 -15.09 -21.99
CA ASP A 245 -8.28 -15.55 -23.21
C ASP A 245 -7.68 -14.90 -24.48
N LEU A 246 -7.32 -13.61 -24.46
CA LEU A 246 -6.72 -12.89 -25.61
C LEU A 246 -5.34 -13.42 -26.01
N ARG A 247 -4.48 -13.81 -25.05
CA ARG A 247 -3.19 -14.45 -25.36
C ARG A 247 -3.37 -15.82 -26.01
N ARG A 248 -4.36 -16.59 -25.55
CA ARG A 248 -4.66 -17.89 -26.17
C ARG A 248 -5.17 -17.72 -27.60
N ILE A 249 -6.08 -16.76 -27.81
CA ILE A 249 -6.67 -16.47 -29.12
C ILE A 249 -5.61 -15.91 -30.08
N SER A 250 -4.73 -15.00 -29.64
CA SER A 250 -3.66 -14.45 -30.48
C SER A 250 -2.68 -15.52 -30.96
N LYS A 251 -2.38 -16.52 -30.12
CA LYS A 251 -1.57 -17.67 -30.49
C LYS A 251 -2.21 -18.53 -31.58
N VAL A 252 -3.51 -18.79 -31.50
CA VAL A 252 -4.25 -19.52 -32.56
C VAL A 252 -4.24 -18.75 -33.87
N LEU A 253 -4.38 -17.43 -33.80
CA LEU A 253 -4.41 -16.54 -34.95
C LEU A 253 -3.01 -16.21 -35.51
N GLY A 254 -1.93 -16.73 -34.91
CA GLY A 254 -0.55 -16.45 -35.35
C GLY A 254 -0.09 -15.01 -35.08
N ARG A 255 -0.76 -14.28 -34.19
CA ARG A 255 -0.51 -12.87 -33.84
C ARG A 255 0.09 -12.68 -32.45
N GLU A 256 0.55 -13.77 -31.82
CA GLU A 256 1.19 -13.75 -30.49
C GLU A 256 2.38 -12.77 -30.46
N SER A 257 3.24 -12.80 -31.49
CA SER A 257 4.39 -11.89 -31.57
C SER A 257 4.00 -10.41 -31.70
N GLU A 258 2.93 -10.09 -32.43
CA GLU A 258 2.43 -8.72 -32.57
C GLU A 258 1.86 -8.21 -31.24
N LEU A 259 1.01 -9.01 -30.59
CA LEU A 259 0.42 -8.69 -29.29
C LEU A 259 1.51 -8.51 -28.22
N ASP A 260 2.45 -9.46 -28.13
CA ASP A 260 3.53 -9.42 -27.15
C ASP A 260 4.47 -8.23 -27.38
N THR A 261 4.75 -7.88 -28.64
CA THR A 261 5.57 -6.70 -28.96
C THR A 261 4.87 -5.42 -28.53
N LYS A 262 3.59 -5.24 -28.88
CA LYS A 262 2.84 -4.03 -28.49
C LYS A 262 2.64 -3.94 -26.98
N LEU A 263 2.32 -5.06 -26.32
CA LEU A 263 2.18 -5.11 -24.87
C LEU A 263 3.50 -4.77 -24.18
N ARG A 264 4.61 -5.36 -24.64
CA ARG A 264 5.96 -5.04 -24.13
C ARG A 264 6.30 -3.57 -24.33
N ASP A 265 5.99 -2.98 -25.48
CA ASP A 265 6.21 -1.57 -25.75
C ASP A 265 5.43 -0.68 -24.77
N VAL A 266 4.12 -0.90 -24.60
CA VAL A 266 3.26 -0.11 -23.70
C VAL A 266 3.70 -0.27 -22.24
N MET A 267 4.03 -1.48 -21.81
CA MET A 267 4.50 -1.75 -20.46
C MET A 267 5.90 -1.15 -20.22
N SER A 268 6.81 -1.21 -21.20
CA SER A 268 8.12 -0.57 -21.09
C SER A 268 7.99 0.96 -20.95
N GLY A 269 7.04 1.57 -21.66
CA GLY A 269 6.70 2.99 -21.52
C GLY A 269 6.14 3.31 -20.13
N ALA A 270 5.22 2.49 -19.62
CA ALA A 270 4.65 2.67 -18.28
C ALA A 270 5.71 2.54 -17.18
N VAL A 271 6.59 1.54 -17.27
CA VAL A 271 7.71 1.31 -16.34
C VAL A 271 8.69 2.49 -16.38
N ARG A 272 9.05 2.99 -17.57
CA ARG A 272 9.93 4.15 -17.74
C ARG A 272 9.30 5.41 -17.16
N GLY A 273 8.04 5.69 -17.48
CA GLY A 273 7.31 6.84 -16.94
C GLY A 273 7.27 6.81 -15.41
N ARG A 274 7.14 5.62 -14.82
CA ARG A 274 7.19 5.46 -13.37
C ARG A 274 8.60 5.66 -12.79
N ALA A 275 9.63 5.16 -13.44
CA ALA A 275 11.01 5.42 -13.05
C ALA A 275 11.34 6.92 -13.07
N MET A 276 10.84 7.65 -14.09
CA MET A 276 10.95 9.11 -14.19
C MET A 276 10.21 9.82 -13.05
N MET A 277 8.98 9.40 -12.72
CA MET A 277 8.24 9.95 -11.57
C MET A 277 9.00 9.76 -10.25
N ILE A 278 9.62 8.58 -10.05
CA ILE A 278 10.47 8.31 -8.87
C ILE A 278 11.69 9.25 -8.88
N ALA A 279 12.28 9.49 -10.04
CA ALA A 279 13.41 10.40 -10.19
C ALA A 279 13.02 11.87 -9.89
N ASP A 280 11.89 12.38 -10.39
CA ASP A 280 11.39 13.73 -10.05
C ASP A 280 11.04 13.85 -8.56
N THR A 281 10.44 12.81 -7.98
CA THR A 281 10.21 12.74 -6.52
C THR A 281 11.53 12.83 -5.75
N THR A 282 12.56 12.13 -6.23
CA THR A 282 13.91 12.15 -5.66
C THR A 282 14.53 13.55 -5.76
N GLY A 283 14.42 14.20 -6.92
CA GLY A 283 14.90 15.57 -7.14
C GLY A 283 14.18 16.61 -6.26
N THR A 284 12.86 16.49 -6.14
CA THR A 284 12.04 17.36 -5.28
C THR A 284 12.43 17.18 -3.80
N LEU A 285 12.64 15.94 -3.36
CA LEU A 285 13.09 15.65 -2.00
C LEU A 285 14.50 16.18 -1.74
N ALA A 286 15.41 16.07 -2.71
CA ALA A 286 16.74 16.65 -2.62
C ALA A 286 16.69 18.18 -2.49
N ALA A 287 15.81 18.86 -3.25
CA ALA A 287 15.61 20.30 -3.13
C ALA A 287 15.07 20.71 -1.74
N ILE A 288 14.12 19.94 -1.18
CA ILE A 288 13.60 20.16 0.18
C ILE A 288 14.70 19.94 1.23
N ARG A 289 15.55 18.91 1.05
CA ARG A 289 16.69 18.60 1.94
C ARG A 289 17.71 19.73 1.97
N GLU A 290 17.99 20.35 0.83
CA GLU A 290 18.95 21.46 0.70
C GLU A 290 18.37 22.82 1.15
N HIS A 291 17.10 22.87 1.56
CA HIS A 291 16.54 24.08 2.16
C HIS A 291 17.28 24.47 3.44
N ASP A 292 17.55 25.78 3.61
CA ASP A 292 18.15 26.32 4.83
C ASP A 292 17.13 26.33 5.98
N TRP A 293 17.04 25.20 6.68
CA TRP A 293 16.16 25.01 7.83
C TRP A 293 16.51 25.89 9.05
N ASN A 294 17.66 26.56 9.05
CA ASN A 294 18.04 27.50 10.10
C ASN A 294 17.32 28.84 9.90
N SER A 295 16.81 29.10 8.70
CA SER A 295 16.11 30.33 8.34
C SER A 295 14.61 30.35 8.70
N VAL A 296 14.07 29.26 9.27
CA VAL A 296 12.62 29.06 9.47
C VAL A 296 11.96 30.22 10.24
N GLU A 297 12.63 30.79 11.23
CA GLU A 297 12.06 31.92 11.97
C GLU A 297 11.97 33.21 11.14
N THR A 298 12.91 33.41 10.22
CA THR A 298 12.95 34.59 9.34
C THR A 298 12.12 34.41 8.09
N ARG A 299 11.95 33.17 7.62
CA ARG A 299 11.25 32.82 6.38
C ARG A 299 10.21 31.70 6.59
N PRO A 300 9.25 31.86 7.52
CA PRO A 300 8.30 30.79 7.86
C PRO A 300 7.41 30.40 6.68
N ARG A 301 7.12 31.34 5.76
CA ARG A 301 6.34 31.06 4.55
C ARG A 301 7.06 30.13 3.58
N GLU A 302 8.35 30.35 3.33
CA GLU A 302 9.16 29.48 2.46
C GLU A 302 9.27 28.07 3.05
N ALA A 303 9.54 27.97 4.36
CA ALA A 303 9.59 26.68 5.05
C ALA A 303 8.25 25.92 4.97
N ARG A 304 7.10 26.61 5.11
CA ARG A 304 5.78 25.99 4.93
C ARG A 304 5.57 25.48 3.51
N LEU A 305 5.98 26.23 2.48
CA LEU A 305 5.89 25.77 1.09
C LEU A 305 6.71 24.49 0.86
N GLN A 306 7.90 24.38 1.46
CA GLN A 306 8.70 23.15 1.38
C GLN A 306 8.03 21.96 2.09
N ILE A 307 7.40 22.18 3.25
CA ILE A 307 6.64 21.15 3.96
C ILE A 307 5.40 20.74 3.16
N GLU A 308 4.69 21.69 2.56
CA GLU A 308 3.56 21.39 1.67
C GLU A 308 4.00 20.58 0.45
N ALA A 309 5.14 20.93 -0.16
CA ALA A 309 5.73 20.17 -1.25
C ALA A 309 6.05 18.73 -0.80
N LEU A 310 6.69 18.56 0.37
CA LEU A 310 6.93 17.24 0.97
C LEU A 310 5.63 16.46 1.22
N GLY A 311 4.59 17.16 1.68
CA GLY A 311 3.26 16.60 1.93
C GLY A 311 2.48 16.22 0.67
N ARG A 312 2.82 16.79 -0.49
CA ARG A 312 2.25 16.48 -1.81
C ARG A 312 2.95 15.31 -2.50
N LEU A 313 4.16 14.94 -2.08
CA LEU A 313 4.80 13.73 -2.60
C LEU A 313 3.90 12.53 -2.29
N ASP A 314 3.50 11.78 -3.33
CA ASP A 314 2.70 10.57 -3.19
C ASP A 314 3.56 9.31 -3.33
N PRO A 315 4.10 8.79 -2.21
CA PRO A 315 4.91 7.58 -2.19
C PRO A 315 4.12 6.30 -2.49
N ARG A 316 2.77 6.31 -2.42
CA ARG A 316 1.96 5.10 -2.63
C ARG A 316 2.07 4.60 -4.05
N VAL A 317 2.14 5.55 -4.97
CA VAL A 317 2.35 5.36 -6.39
C VAL A 317 3.70 4.62 -6.62
N ILE A 318 4.68 4.77 -5.74
CA ILE A 318 6.00 4.14 -5.88
C ILE A 318 5.99 2.65 -5.45
N GLY A 319 5.08 2.27 -4.54
CA GLY A 319 5.05 0.96 -3.87
C GLY A 319 4.05 -0.06 -4.43
N GLU A 320 3.53 0.09 -5.65
CA GLU A 320 2.51 -0.81 -6.22
C GLU A 320 3.08 -2.19 -6.56
N PRO A 321 2.65 -3.30 -5.89
CA PRO A 321 3.28 -4.61 -6.05
C PRO A 321 3.26 -5.18 -7.47
N HIS A 322 2.17 -4.96 -8.20
CA HIS A 322 1.98 -5.49 -9.56
C HIS A 322 2.97 -4.89 -10.56
N LEU A 323 3.27 -3.58 -10.44
CA LEU A 323 4.26 -2.91 -11.28
C LEU A 323 5.62 -3.60 -11.23
N TRP A 324 6.06 -3.97 -10.03
CA TRP A 324 7.35 -4.62 -9.82
C TRP A 324 7.37 -6.05 -10.35
N GLN A 325 6.27 -6.79 -10.19
CA GLN A 325 6.12 -8.13 -10.76
C GLN A 325 6.17 -8.09 -12.29
N ASP A 326 5.43 -7.15 -12.87
CA ASP A 326 5.30 -6.96 -14.31
C ASP A 326 6.59 -6.46 -14.95
N ALA A 327 7.26 -5.47 -14.32
CA ALA A 327 8.56 -4.99 -14.77
C ALA A 327 9.60 -6.12 -14.78
N ALA A 328 9.60 -6.97 -13.75
CA ALA A 328 10.53 -8.08 -13.67
C ALA A 328 10.21 -9.20 -14.67
N ALA A 329 8.93 -9.53 -14.88
CA ALA A 329 8.51 -10.49 -15.89
C ALA A 329 8.95 -10.08 -17.31
N LEU A 330 9.08 -8.77 -17.55
CA LEU A 330 9.54 -8.21 -18.82
C LEU A 330 11.04 -7.88 -18.88
N GLY A 331 11.78 -8.01 -17.77
CA GLY A 331 13.20 -7.65 -17.69
C GLY A 331 13.48 -6.14 -17.70
N PHE A 332 12.51 -5.32 -17.26
CA PHE A 332 12.62 -3.86 -17.14
C PHE A 332 12.66 -3.37 -15.68
N ASP A 333 12.97 -4.24 -14.74
CA ASP A 333 13.01 -3.92 -13.31
C ASP A 333 14.25 -3.08 -12.91
N GLN A 334 15.37 -3.18 -13.63
CA GLN A 334 16.60 -2.45 -13.27
C GLN A 334 16.44 -0.92 -13.16
N PRO A 335 15.86 -0.20 -14.14
CA PRO A 335 15.65 1.24 -14.01
C PRO A 335 14.77 1.61 -12.79
N LEU A 336 13.73 0.82 -12.51
CA LEU A 336 12.91 1.02 -11.31
C LEU A 336 13.71 0.82 -10.03
N ILE A 337 14.53 -0.25 -9.96
CA ILE A 337 15.40 -0.54 -8.82
C ILE A 337 16.36 0.62 -8.56
N GLU A 338 17.01 1.14 -9.61
CA GLU A 338 17.98 2.24 -9.50
C GLU A 338 17.33 3.55 -9.05
N SER A 339 16.20 3.92 -9.66
CA SER A 339 15.43 5.11 -9.26
C SER A 339 14.95 4.99 -7.81
N TYR A 340 14.43 3.82 -7.43
CA TYR A 340 13.94 3.59 -6.07
C TYR A 340 15.06 3.57 -5.03
N ARG A 341 16.21 2.95 -5.34
CA ARG A 341 17.41 3.03 -4.49
C ARG A 341 17.85 4.48 -4.27
N SER A 342 17.80 5.29 -5.33
CA SER A 342 18.14 6.71 -5.26
C SER A 342 17.18 7.46 -4.35
N LEU A 343 15.88 7.17 -4.44
CA LEU A 343 14.88 7.72 -3.54
C LEU A 343 15.11 7.31 -2.08
N LEU A 344 15.39 6.03 -1.80
CA LEU A 344 15.70 5.55 -0.45
C LEU A 344 16.92 6.29 0.12
N LYS A 345 17.97 6.44 -0.69
CA LYS A 345 19.19 7.14 -0.29
C LYS A 345 18.93 8.61 0.01
N GLU A 346 18.24 9.35 -0.87
CA GLU A 346 17.93 10.76 -0.64
C GLU A 346 17.01 10.95 0.57
N THR A 347 16.04 10.06 0.77
CA THR A 347 15.19 10.11 1.96
C THR A 347 16.01 9.89 3.23
N ALA A 348 16.93 8.93 3.23
CA ALA A 348 17.83 8.72 4.37
C ALA A 348 18.76 9.92 4.60
N LEU A 349 19.22 10.60 3.56
CA LEU A 349 20.02 11.83 3.68
C LEU A 349 19.20 13.00 4.24
N ALA A 350 17.90 13.09 3.95
CA ALA A 350 17.03 14.11 4.54
C ALA A 350 16.87 13.96 6.07
N PHE A 351 17.19 12.80 6.64
CA PHE A 351 17.27 12.58 8.09
C PHE A 351 18.63 12.93 8.71
N ALA A 352 19.64 13.31 7.92
CA ALA A 352 20.94 13.67 8.47
C ALA A 352 20.83 14.95 9.31
N LEU A 353 21.60 15.01 10.41
CA LEU A 353 21.50 16.04 11.44
C LEU A 353 21.64 17.49 10.95
N ASN A 354 22.34 17.70 9.84
CA ASN A 354 22.56 19.00 9.20
C ASN A 354 21.42 19.42 8.26
N HIS A 355 20.46 18.55 7.99
CA HIS A 355 19.28 18.81 7.16
C HIS A 355 17.97 18.77 7.96
N LEU A 356 18.05 18.56 9.28
CA LEU A 356 16.89 18.59 10.15
C LEU A 356 16.73 20.00 10.75
N PRO A 357 15.53 20.59 10.72
CA PRO A 357 15.25 21.82 11.45
C PRO A 357 15.45 21.60 12.95
N ARG A 358 16.18 22.50 13.59
CA ARG A 358 16.48 22.43 15.03
C ARG A 358 15.75 23.51 15.79
N LEU A 359 15.11 23.12 16.89
CA LEU A 359 14.48 24.09 17.81
C LEU A 359 15.51 24.95 18.54
N SER A 360 16.77 24.51 18.61
CA SER A 360 17.87 25.27 19.23
C SER A 360 18.33 26.47 18.38
N GLU A 361 18.10 26.44 17.06
CA GLU A 361 18.53 27.52 16.16
C GLU A 361 17.52 28.67 16.09
N LEU A 362 16.44 28.58 16.87
CA LEU A 362 15.47 29.66 17.02
C LEU A 362 16.09 30.78 17.85
N THR A 363 15.85 32.04 17.45
CA THR A 363 16.48 33.22 18.07
C THR A 363 16.14 33.39 19.55
N GLY A 364 15.12 32.69 20.07
CA GLY A 364 14.85 32.65 21.50
C GLY A 364 13.90 31.54 21.92
N PRO A 365 13.95 31.14 23.22
CA PRO A 365 13.10 30.09 23.76
C PRO A 365 11.61 30.49 23.76
N GLN A 366 10.71 29.51 23.91
CA GLN A 366 9.27 29.79 23.95
C GLN A 366 8.88 30.83 25.00
N ILE A 367 9.54 30.77 26.17
CA ILE A 367 9.39 31.76 27.22
C ILE A 367 10.76 32.13 27.77
N TRP A 368 10.89 33.38 28.20
CA TRP A 368 12.02 33.84 28.98
C TRP A 368 11.53 34.73 30.11
N TRP A 369 12.36 34.88 31.14
CA TRP A 369 12.06 35.78 32.24
C TRP A 369 12.65 37.15 31.98
N ASP A 370 11.82 38.17 32.05
CA ASP A 370 12.19 39.58 31.96
C ASP A 370 12.48 40.11 33.38
N PRO A 371 13.76 40.36 33.72
CA PRO A 371 14.14 40.85 35.05
C PRO A 371 13.64 42.27 35.33
N ASP A 372 13.52 43.12 34.30
CA ASP A 372 13.09 44.51 34.46
C ASP A 372 11.60 44.59 34.85
N ARG A 373 10.82 43.64 34.33
CA ARG A 373 9.37 43.56 34.56
C ARG A 373 8.97 42.53 35.61
N ASP A 374 9.93 41.82 36.20
CA ASP A 374 9.72 40.75 37.18
C ASP A 374 8.65 39.75 36.71
N ARG A 375 8.69 39.36 35.42
CA ARG A 375 7.66 38.49 34.81
C ARG A 375 8.18 37.65 33.66
N TRP A 376 7.46 36.57 33.39
CA TRP A 376 7.65 35.74 32.20
C TRP A 376 7.07 36.42 30.95
N ILE A 377 7.82 36.33 29.85
CA ILE A 377 7.44 36.80 28.51
C ILE A 377 7.50 35.62 27.54
N GLU A 378 6.53 35.58 26.64
CA GLU A 378 6.41 34.60 25.57
C GLU A 378 7.06 35.09 24.26
N ASN A 379 7.78 34.19 23.58
CA ASN A 379 8.16 34.34 22.19
C ASN A 379 6.98 33.99 21.27
N ARG A 380 6.32 35.02 20.73
CA ARG A 380 5.18 34.82 19.81
C ARG A 380 5.54 34.09 18.51
N ARG A 381 6.80 34.11 18.08
CA ARG A 381 7.25 33.41 16.87
C ARG A 381 7.56 31.94 17.10
N PHE A 382 7.84 31.57 18.35
CA PHE A 382 8.23 30.20 18.68
C PHE A 382 7.14 29.19 18.32
N GLU A 383 5.87 29.51 18.58
CA GLU A 383 4.76 28.59 18.30
C GLU A 383 4.67 28.22 16.81
N GLU A 384 4.71 29.22 15.94
CA GLU A 384 4.68 29.01 14.49
C GLU A 384 5.90 28.20 14.02
N THR A 385 7.10 28.61 14.41
CA THR A 385 8.31 27.93 13.99
C THR A 385 8.39 26.49 14.51
N ALA A 386 8.04 26.27 15.78
CA ALA A 386 8.01 24.93 16.36
C ALA A 386 6.99 24.02 15.68
N SER A 387 5.85 24.57 15.24
CA SER A 387 4.87 23.86 14.43
C SER A 387 5.45 23.45 13.08
N ILE A 388 6.18 24.35 12.40
CA ILE A 388 6.85 24.08 11.12
C ILE A 388 7.88 22.94 11.30
N THR A 389 8.72 23.00 12.34
CA THR A 389 9.69 21.93 12.66
C THR A 389 8.98 20.60 12.89
N ALA A 390 7.91 20.57 13.71
CA ALA A 390 7.15 19.36 13.99
C ALA A 390 6.49 18.78 12.72
N ASP A 391 5.94 19.64 11.88
CA ASP A 391 5.30 19.25 10.63
C ASP A 391 6.28 18.69 9.62
N TYR A 392 7.48 19.27 9.48
CA TYR A 392 8.53 18.73 8.64
C TYR A 392 8.91 17.30 9.04
N LEU A 393 9.25 17.09 10.32
CA LEU A 393 9.60 15.76 10.85
C LEU A 393 8.46 14.76 10.63
N ARG A 394 7.22 15.19 10.89
CA ARG A 394 6.02 14.36 10.67
C ARG A 394 5.85 13.95 9.22
N GLN A 395 5.94 14.90 8.27
CA GLN A 395 5.79 14.60 6.84
C GLN A 395 6.94 13.74 6.33
N LEU A 396 8.17 14.00 6.77
CA LEU A 396 9.34 13.20 6.41
C LEU A 396 9.21 11.75 6.92
N GLY A 397 8.76 11.57 8.18
CA GLY A 397 8.47 10.26 8.73
C GLY A 397 7.33 9.53 8.01
N ARG A 398 6.25 10.25 7.66
CA ARG A 398 5.15 9.71 6.84
C ARG A 398 5.66 9.23 5.48
N PHE A 399 6.49 10.04 4.83
CA PHE A 399 7.07 9.72 3.53
C PHE A 399 7.94 8.46 3.60
N TRP A 400 8.87 8.39 4.56
CA TRP A 400 9.70 7.19 4.79
C TRP A 400 8.88 5.92 4.98
N MET A 401 7.81 5.99 5.79
CA MET A 401 6.96 4.82 6.04
C MET A 401 6.21 4.36 4.80
N ALA A 402 5.85 5.28 3.91
CA ALA A 402 5.07 4.97 2.74
C ALA A 402 5.93 4.50 1.55
N ILE A 403 7.22 4.86 1.51
CA ILE A 403 8.18 4.27 0.56
C ILE A 403 8.69 2.90 1.02
N ARG A 404 8.08 2.25 2.02
CA ARG A 404 8.49 0.90 2.43
C ARG A 404 8.25 -0.10 1.29
N PRO A 405 9.23 -0.97 0.97
CA PRO A 405 9.02 -2.02 -0.03
C PRO A 405 7.80 -2.91 0.35
N PRO A 406 6.77 -3.07 -0.51
CA PRO A 406 5.70 -4.04 -0.27
C PRO A 406 6.21 -5.47 -0.03
N ALA A 407 5.46 -6.22 0.77
CA ALA A 407 5.66 -7.64 0.95
C ALA A 407 5.07 -8.40 -0.24
N ILE A 408 5.92 -9.09 -0.99
CA ILE A 408 5.54 -9.87 -2.18
C ILE A 408 6.14 -11.28 -2.02
N ASP A 409 5.36 -12.32 -2.29
CA ASP A 409 5.73 -13.72 -1.98
C ASP A 409 6.76 -14.33 -2.95
N ARG A 410 6.84 -13.85 -4.19
CA ARG A 410 7.82 -14.29 -5.20
C ARG A 410 8.49 -13.06 -5.80
N LEU A 411 9.78 -12.92 -5.52
CA LEU A 411 10.51 -11.69 -5.80
C LEU A 411 11.70 -11.95 -6.72
N PRO A 412 11.98 -11.04 -7.67
CA PRO A 412 13.27 -10.95 -8.33
C PRO A 412 14.36 -10.64 -7.29
N ASP A 413 15.59 -11.14 -7.50
CA ASP A 413 16.70 -10.97 -6.56
C ASP A 413 16.94 -9.50 -6.18
N GLY A 414 16.77 -8.58 -7.13
CA GLY A 414 16.92 -7.13 -6.91
C GLY A 414 16.01 -6.55 -5.83
N TRP A 415 14.82 -7.12 -5.62
CA TRP A 415 13.90 -6.64 -4.58
C TRP A 415 14.35 -7.01 -3.17
N THR A 416 14.93 -8.20 -3.02
CA THR A 416 15.48 -8.63 -1.73
C THR A 416 16.62 -7.72 -1.29
N VAL A 417 17.40 -7.22 -2.26
CA VAL A 417 18.45 -6.22 -2.05
C VAL A 417 17.83 -4.89 -1.59
N LEU A 418 16.81 -4.37 -2.27
CA LEU A 418 16.12 -3.13 -1.86
C LEU A 418 15.53 -3.22 -0.46
N ARG A 419 14.92 -4.35 -0.10
CA ARG A 419 14.39 -4.57 1.26
C ARG A 419 15.50 -4.55 2.32
N ARG A 420 16.66 -5.14 2.01
CA ARG A 420 17.84 -5.11 2.87
C ARG A 420 18.39 -3.69 2.99
N GLU A 421 18.51 -2.96 1.88
CA GLU A 421 18.97 -1.57 1.84
C GLU A 421 18.02 -0.66 2.65
N HIS A 422 16.71 -0.77 2.46
CA HIS A 422 15.73 -0.02 3.26
C HIS A 422 15.89 -0.31 4.76
N HIS A 423 16.12 -1.57 5.16
CA HIS A 423 16.38 -1.91 6.55
C HIS A 423 17.68 -1.28 7.07
N GLN A 424 18.77 -1.32 6.30
CA GLN A 424 20.04 -0.69 6.65
C GLN A 424 19.89 0.83 6.80
N PHE A 425 19.19 1.49 5.88
CA PHE A 425 18.89 2.91 5.99
C PHE A 425 18.01 3.23 7.20
N THR A 426 17.01 2.38 7.50
CA THR A 426 16.19 2.55 8.73
C THR A 426 17.07 2.54 9.98
N THR A 427 18.02 1.60 10.07
CA THR A 427 18.96 1.54 11.19
C THR A 427 19.85 2.78 11.25
N ARG A 428 20.39 3.22 10.11
CA ARG A 428 21.20 4.45 10.03
C ARG A 428 20.42 5.70 10.45
N ILE A 429 19.16 5.82 10.03
CA ILE A 429 18.28 6.93 10.43
C ILE A 429 18.10 6.91 11.95
N ARG A 430 17.83 5.75 12.55
CA ARG A 430 17.71 5.64 14.02
C ARG A 430 19.00 6.04 14.74
N GLU A 431 20.15 5.61 14.24
CA GLU A 431 21.46 5.99 14.80
C GLU A 431 21.71 7.50 14.71
N GLN A 432 21.35 8.13 13.59
CA GLN A 432 21.43 9.58 13.43
C GLN A 432 20.49 10.31 14.39
N LEU A 433 19.24 9.86 14.51
CA LEU A 433 18.26 10.44 15.42
C LEU A 433 18.60 10.18 16.90
N ALA A 434 19.33 9.12 17.23
CA ALA A 434 19.81 8.84 18.58
C ALA A 434 20.72 9.96 19.12
N VAL A 435 21.43 10.68 18.25
CA VAL A 435 22.23 11.85 18.65
C VAL A 435 21.33 12.96 19.21
N LEU A 436 20.12 13.13 18.65
CA LEU A 436 19.15 14.11 19.12
C LEU A 436 18.50 13.72 20.46
N GLU A 437 18.61 12.47 20.91
CA GLU A 437 18.13 12.06 22.24
C GLU A 437 18.91 12.71 23.38
N ASN A 438 20.13 13.17 23.10
CA ASN A 438 20.98 13.87 24.05
C ASN A 438 20.89 15.40 23.88
N SER A 439 19.83 15.91 23.25
CA SER A 439 19.50 17.34 23.13
C SER A 439 18.22 17.65 23.90
N TRP A 440 18.21 18.76 24.65
CA TRP A 440 17.02 19.19 25.40
C TRP A 440 15.89 19.58 24.45
N GLU A 441 16.26 20.17 23.32
CA GLU A 441 15.38 20.85 22.41
C GLU A 441 14.72 19.85 21.46
N ASN A 442 15.52 18.98 20.86
CA ASN A 442 15.09 18.17 19.72
C ASN A 442 14.65 16.76 20.12
N ARG A 443 15.00 16.26 21.31
CA ARG A 443 14.60 14.90 21.72
C ARG A 443 13.09 14.67 21.60
N TRP A 444 12.30 15.67 21.96
CA TRP A 444 10.87 15.51 21.97
C TRP A 444 10.21 15.76 20.64
N SER A 445 10.85 16.52 19.75
CA SER A 445 10.39 16.62 18.36
C SER A 445 10.45 15.25 17.68
N LEU A 446 11.34 14.35 18.13
CA LEU A 446 11.33 12.95 17.69
C LEU A 446 9.99 12.26 17.95
N GLY A 447 9.23 12.68 18.96
CA GLY A 447 7.90 12.16 19.32
C GLY A 447 6.84 12.27 18.22
N VAL A 448 7.08 13.06 17.16
CA VAL A 448 6.16 13.20 16.01
C VAL A 448 6.39 12.17 14.91
N PHE A 449 7.55 11.50 14.93
CA PHE A 449 7.86 10.46 13.95
C PHE A 449 7.04 9.17 14.17
N PRO A 450 6.95 8.28 13.18
CA PRO A 450 6.41 6.93 13.39
C PRO A 450 7.28 6.08 14.31
N ARG A 451 6.67 5.19 15.11
CA ARG A 451 7.35 4.34 16.10
C ARG A 451 8.48 3.50 15.50
N GLU A 452 8.38 3.16 14.22
CA GLU A 452 9.36 2.37 13.48
C GLU A 452 10.68 3.10 13.24
N ILE A 453 10.70 4.43 13.25
CA ILE A 453 11.93 5.22 13.08
C ILE A 453 12.27 6.07 14.31
N GLN A 454 11.34 6.19 15.25
CA GLN A 454 11.61 6.78 16.56
C GLN A 454 12.63 5.94 17.34
N PRO A 455 13.53 6.59 18.09
CA PRO A 455 14.29 5.92 19.15
C PRO A 455 13.33 5.52 20.31
N PRO A 456 13.79 4.86 21.40
CA PRO A 456 12.90 4.36 22.46
C PRO A 456 11.90 5.41 22.99
N PRO A 457 10.77 4.96 23.58
CA PRO A 457 9.63 5.81 23.95
C PRO A 457 10.03 6.99 24.85
N PRO A 458 9.19 8.06 24.90
CA PRO A 458 9.45 9.24 25.70
C PRO A 458 9.78 8.87 27.15
N MET A 459 10.94 9.36 27.59
CA MET A 459 11.55 9.10 28.88
C MET A 459 10.73 9.71 30.02
N ASP A 460 10.66 9.04 31.18
CA ASP A 460 10.03 9.63 32.36
C ASP A 460 10.84 10.83 32.89
N LEU A 461 10.21 11.68 33.70
CA LEU A 461 10.85 12.93 34.13
C LEU A 461 12.14 12.65 34.93
N ALA A 462 12.13 11.67 35.83
CA ALA A 462 13.31 11.33 36.63
C ALA A 462 14.49 10.90 35.75
N SER A 463 14.27 9.98 34.80
CA SER A 463 15.34 9.56 33.87
C SER A 463 15.82 10.73 33.02
N PHE A 464 14.92 11.63 32.61
CA PHE A 464 15.31 12.83 31.86
C PHE A 464 16.20 13.76 32.69
N LEU A 465 15.88 13.98 33.96
CA LEU A 465 16.67 14.82 34.88
C LEU A 465 18.06 14.24 35.18
N ASN A 466 18.28 12.96 34.89
CA ASN A 466 19.56 12.27 35.05
C ASN A 466 20.46 12.36 33.81
N ILE A 467 19.96 12.83 32.66
CA ILE A 467 20.78 12.93 31.46
C ILE A 467 21.79 14.08 31.65
N PRO A 468 23.10 13.84 31.49
CA PRO A 468 24.11 14.87 31.63
C PRO A 468 24.05 15.80 30.42
N LEU A 469 23.37 16.93 30.57
CA LEU A 469 23.10 17.82 29.45
C LEU A 469 23.54 19.27 29.68
N ILE A 470 23.73 19.72 30.92
CA ILE A 470 24.12 21.11 31.24
C ILE A 470 25.63 21.26 31.07
N PRO A 471 26.13 22.19 30.23
CA PRO A 471 27.57 22.31 29.98
C PRO A 471 28.29 22.93 31.19
N VAL A 472 29.13 22.14 31.85
CA VAL A 472 29.97 22.61 32.97
C VAL A 472 31.34 21.92 32.90
N ASP A 473 32.40 22.72 32.81
CA ASP A 473 33.79 22.27 32.66
C ASP A 473 34.06 21.49 31.34
N GLN A 474 34.68 20.32 31.42
CA GLN A 474 34.90 19.40 30.28
C GLN A 474 33.75 18.39 30.11
N ASP A 475 32.85 18.33 31.10
CA ASP A 475 31.74 17.38 31.15
C ASP A 475 30.40 18.07 30.91
N ARG A 476 29.35 17.25 30.87
CA ARG A 476 27.98 17.71 31.07
C ARG A 476 27.48 17.22 32.43
N ILE A 477 26.68 18.03 33.08
CA ILE A 477 26.09 17.71 34.38
C ILE A 477 24.60 17.51 34.22
N ALA A 478 24.08 16.48 34.90
CA ALA A 478 22.66 16.20 34.94
C ALA A 478 21.90 17.29 35.71
N PRO A 479 20.71 17.72 35.28
CA PRO A 479 19.86 18.66 36.02
C PRO A 479 19.61 18.28 37.49
N ALA A 480 19.54 16.98 37.77
CA ALA A 480 19.36 16.46 39.12
C ALA A 480 20.63 16.54 39.99
N ASN A 481 21.82 16.75 39.43
CA ASN A 481 23.06 16.82 40.21
C ASN A 481 23.27 18.22 40.82
N LEU A 482 22.34 18.62 41.69
CA LEU A 482 22.29 19.95 42.30
C LEU A 482 23.58 20.29 43.06
N GLY A 483 24.24 19.28 43.66
CA GLY A 483 25.49 19.44 44.39
C GLY A 483 26.65 19.87 43.48
N ARG A 484 26.84 19.22 42.32
CA ARG A 484 27.86 19.66 41.34
C ARG A 484 27.47 20.99 40.69
N LEU A 485 26.18 21.16 40.36
CA LEU A 485 25.69 22.38 39.72
C LEU A 485 25.95 23.63 40.56
N LEU A 486 25.71 23.59 41.87
CA LEU A 486 25.99 24.71 42.79
C LEU A 486 27.49 24.95 43.05
N ARG A 487 28.37 24.13 42.50
CA ARG A 487 29.82 24.31 42.49
C ARG A 487 30.35 24.76 41.11
N ALA A 488 29.49 24.84 40.10
CA ALA A 488 29.83 25.22 38.73
C ALA A 488 30.18 26.71 38.65
N LYS A 489 31.45 27.03 38.41
CA LYS A 489 31.94 28.42 38.33
C LYS A 489 31.36 29.18 37.12
N LEU A 490 31.05 30.46 37.32
CA LEU A 490 30.51 31.33 36.28
C LEU A 490 31.39 31.38 35.02
N GLY A 491 32.71 31.51 35.19
CA GLY A 491 33.66 31.58 34.08
C GLY A 491 33.54 30.39 33.14
N THR A 492 33.53 29.18 33.71
CA THR A 492 33.45 27.95 32.90
C THR A 492 32.09 27.78 32.23
N VAL A 493 31.01 28.07 32.96
CA VAL A 493 29.65 27.96 32.40
C VAL A 493 29.45 28.97 31.28
N ARG A 494 29.92 30.21 31.46
CA ARG A 494 29.82 31.26 30.44
C ARG A 494 30.60 30.93 29.18
N GLU A 495 31.83 30.44 29.31
CA GLU A 495 32.66 30.06 28.16
C GLU A 495 32.02 28.94 27.35
N ARG A 496 31.50 27.90 28.02
CA ARG A 496 30.85 26.78 27.34
C ARG A 496 29.50 27.14 26.76
N ALA A 497 28.69 27.93 27.48
CA ALA A 497 27.38 28.38 27.01
C ALA A 497 27.46 29.20 25.72
N LYS A 498 28.55 29.93 25.46
CA LYS A 498 28.74 30.67 24.19
C LYS A 498 28.67 29.78 22.95
N ASN A 499 29.10 28.51 23.08
CA ASN A 499 29.13 27.54 21.99
C ASN A 499 28.06 26.46 22.18
N ASP A 500 27.18 26.60 23.18
CA ASP A 500 26.11 25.67 23.44
C ASP A 500 24.79 26.30 22.98
N ASP A 501 24.30 25.85 21.83
CA ASP A 501 23.03 26.27 21.22
C ASP A 501 21.80 25.93 22.10
N ARG A 502 22.01 25.20 23.20
CA ARG A 502 20.97 24.71 24.09
C ARG A 502 20.60 25.64 25.25
N CYS A 503 21.46 26.60 25.54
CA CYS A 503 21.31 27.42 26.74
C CYS A 503 21.56 28.89 26.42
N ALA A 504 20.64 29.74 26.88
CA ALA A 504 20.77 31.18 26.76
C ALA A 504 21.47 31.74 28.00
N TYR A 505 22.55 32.48 27.80
CA TYR A 505 23.24 33.22 28.85
C TYR A 505 22.72 34.67 28.90
N GLN A 506 22.41 35.17 30.08
CA GLN A 506 21.89 36.52 30.29
C GLN A 506 22.55 37.22 31.48
N ASP A 507 22.85 38.50 31.30
CA ASP A 507 23.39 39.40 32.33
C ASP A 507 22.32 40.45 32.65
N TYR A 508 22.06 40.73 33.93
CA TYR A 508 21.16 41.82 34.33
C TYR A 508 21.55 42.42 35.67
N GLU A 509 21.25 43.71 35.85
CA GLU A 509 21.37 44.40 37.13
C GLU A 509 20.01 44.45 37.81
N TYR A 510 19.97 44.08 39.08
CA TYR A 510 18.74 44.15 39.86
C TYR A 510 18.96 44.99 41.12
N GLU A 511 18.22 46.10 41.21
CA GLU A 511 18.23 46.99 42.36
C GLU A 511 17.07 46.61 43.29
N LYS A 512 17.38 46.05 44.46
CA LYS A 512 16.36 45.90 45.50
C LYS A 512 15.96 47.30 45.97
N ARG A 513 14.66 47.52 46.23
CA ARG A 513 13.99 48.78 46.66
C ARG A 513 14.72 49.71 47.66
N LYS A 514 15.83 49.31 48.31
CA LYS A 514 16.68 50.12 49.21
C LYS A 514 18.19 49.73 49.21
N GLY A 515 18.71 49.09 48.15
CA GLY A 515 20.10 48.58 48.14
C GLY A 515 20.86 48.94 46.87
N ARG A 516 22.20 48.88 46.94
CA ARG A 516 23.06 49.03 45.75
C ARG A 516 22.67 47.98 44.69
N PRO A 517 22.70 48.34 43.38
CA PRO A 517 22.44 47.39 42.31
C PRO A 517 23.41 46.21 42.44
N ARG A 518 22.87 45.00 42.33
CA ARG A 518 23.65 43.76 42.28
C ARG A 518 23.61 43.23 40.86
N LEU A 519 24.75 42.78 40.38
CA LEU A 519 24.87 42.14 39.08
C LEU A 519 24.54 40.66 39.22
N TYR A 520 23.61 40.19 38.40
CA TYR A 520 23.21 38.79 38.32
C TYR A 520 23.57 38.24 36.94
N HIS A 521 23.95 36.98 36.94
CA HIS A 521 24.22 36.23 35.72
C HIS A 521 23.35 34.98 35.70
N ARG A 522 22.91 34.61 34.51
CA ARG A 522 21.95 33.52 34.36
C ARG A 522 22.28 32.64 33.16
N LEU A 523 22.14 31.34 33.36
CA LEU A 523 22.07 30.37 32.28
C LEU A 523 20.67 29.74 32.29
N ASP A 524 19.92 29.86 31.19
CA ASP A 524 18.61 29.23 31.01
C ASP A 524 18.69 28.15 29.92
N CYS A 525 18.41 26.89 30.24
CA CYS A 525 18.33 25.77 29.28
C CYS A 525 16.90 25.25 29.20
N SER A 526 16.37 24.98 28.01
CA SER A 526 14.94 24.67 27.81
C SER A 526 14.74 23.37 27.04
N ALA A 527 13.82 22.54 27.51
CA ALA A 527 13.33 21.35 26.81
C ALA A 527 11.87 21.51 26.44
N TYR A 528 11.53 21.16 25.21
CA TYR A 528 10.19 21.28 24.65
C TYR A 528 9.63 19.91 24.40
N ARG A 529 8.35 19.64 24.66
CA ARG A 529 7.65 18.42 24.28
C ARG A 529 6.86 18.62 22.99
N ALA A 530 6.90 17.66 22.07
CA ALA A 530 6.07 17.73 20.88
C ALA A 530 4.57 17.62 21.18
N GLY A 531 3.80 18.42 20.45
CA GLY A 531 2.35 18.35 20.46
C GLY A 531 1.85 17.19 19.58
N ASN A 532 0.78 16.52 20.00
CA ASN A 532 0.12 15.53 19.16
C ASN A 532 -0.67 16.25 18.04
N ASN A 533 -0.78 15.60 16.87
CA ASN A 533 -1.64 16.01 15.75
C ASN A 533 -1.37 17.42 15.19
N GLY A 534 -0.10 17.77 14.96
CA GLY A 534 0.28 19.07 14.39
C GLY A 534 0.08 20.23 15.36
N LYS A 535 -0.07 19.94 16.66
CA LYS A 535 0.01 20.97 17.70
C LYS A 535 1.47 21.42 17.86
N PRO A 536 1.71 22.71 18.12
CA PRO A 536 3.05 23.23 18.31
C PRO A 536 3.72 22.58 19.51
N ASN A 537 5.04 22.45 19.44
CA ASN A 537 5.83 21.99 20.57
C ASN A 537 5.68 22.98 21.74
N ARG A 538 5.59 22.46 22.95
CA ARG A 538 5.39 23.27 24.16
C ARG A 538 6.54 23.05 25.12
N LEU A 539 6.90 24.07 25.89
CA LEU A 539 7.87 23.95 26.96
C LEU A 539 7.42 22.82 27.89
N TRP A 540 8.35 21.93 28.18
CA TRP A 540 8.15 20.81 29.09
C TRP A 540 9.00 20.95 30.34
N PHE A 541 10.20 21.50 30.19
CA PHE A 541 11.09 21.77 31.31
C PHE A 541 11.99 22.96 30.99
N GLN A 542 12.24 23.81 31.98
CA GLN A 542 13.30 24.82 31.90
C GLN A 542 14.16 24.76 33.14
N TYR A 543 15.47 24.82 32.93
CA TYR A 543 16.48 24.83 33.96
C TYR A 543 17.17 26.19 33.97
N ARG A 544 17.40 26.74 35.16
CA ARG A 544 18.03 28.05 35.34
C ARG A 544 19.07 28.02 36.45
N LEU A 545 20.29 28.45 36.13
CA LEU A 545 21.35 28.75 37.11
C LEU A 545 21.45 30.25 37.34
N VAL A 546 21.40 30.70 38.60
CA VAL A 546 21.51 32.12 38.96
C VAL A 546 22.76 32.36 39.79
N TYR A 547 23.64 33.21 39.27
CA TYR A 547 24.85 33.69 39.92
C TYR A 547 24.60 35.10 40.43
N GLN A 548 25.11 35.38 41.63
CA GLN A 548 25.05 36.71 42.20
C GLN A 548 26.47 37.17 42.52
N SER A 549 26.96 38.17 41.79
CA SER A 549 28.30 38.69 41.96
C SER A 549 28.40 39.49 43.26
N SER A 550 29.49 39.30 44.01
CA SER A 550 29.74 40.03 45.26
C SER A 550 30.24 41.46 45.02
N GLY A 551 30.85 41.72 43.86
CA GLY A 551 31.39 43.02 43.45
C GLY A 551 30.63 43.67 42.29
N ARG A 552 31.14 44.83 41.83
CA ARG A 552 30.62 45.55 40.63
C ARG A 552 30.98 44.88 39.30
N LYS A 553 31.91 43.92 39.32
CA LYS A 553 32.32 43.14 38.15
C LYS A 553 32.04 41.65 38.43
N PRO A 554 31.62 40.86 37.43
CA PRO A 554 31.52 39.42 37.57
C PRO A 554 32.89 38.85 37.95
N SER A 555 32.92 37.95 38.92
CA SER A 555 34.08 37.07 39.11
C SER A 555 33.86 35.79 38.32
N GLU A 556 34.87 35.34 37.59
CA GLU A 556 34.84 34.02 36.94
C GLU A 556 34.69 32.87 37.96
N ASN A 557 35.04 33.12 39.23
CA ASN A 557 34.89 32.17 40.33
C ASN A 557 33.56 32.32 41.09
N ASP A 558 32.65 33.20 40.65
CA ASP A 558 31.33 33.30 41.25
C ASP A 558 30.60 31.96 41.12
N LEU A 559 29.96 31.55 42.22
CA LEU A 559 29.21 30.31 42.31
C LEU A 559 27.72 30.60 42.23
N PRO A 560 26.89 29.66 41.73
CA PRO A 560 25.46 29.86 41.69
C PRO A 560 24.91 29.94 43.11
N THR A 561 24.00 30.88 43.30
CA THR A 561 23.27 31.08 44.55
C THR A 561 21.96 30.28 44.55
N GLU A 562 21.34 30.17 43.39
CA GLU A 562 20.02 29.57 43.20
C GLU A 562 19.97 28.77 41.90
N ILE A 563 19.20 27.69 41.93
CA ILE A 563 18.78 26.91 40.77
C ILE A 563 17.25 26.99 40.72
N TYR A 564 16.70 27.25 39.53
CA TYR A 564 15.26 27.17 39.29
C TYR A 564 14.97 26.08 38.25
N LEU A 565 13.95 25.29 38.55
CA LEU A 565 13.42 24.23 37.70
C LEU A 565 11.97 24.59 37.42
N LEU A 566 11.61 24.76 36.15
CA LEU A 566 10.28 25.11 35.73
C LEU A 566 9.61 23.95 35.01
N PHE A 567 8.42 23.57 35.48
CA PHE A 567 7.60 22.49 34.94
C PHE A 567 6.22 23.03 34.54
N PRO A 568 5.96 23.29 33.25
CA PRO A 568 4.64 23.69 32.78
C PRO A 568 3.60 22.62 33.07
N LEU A 569 2.46 23.03 33.63
CA LEU A 569 1.35 22.16 33.96
C LEU A 569 0.76 21.57 32.67
N GLN A 570 0.63 20.25 32.61
CA GLN A 570 0.07 19.59 31.44
C GLN A 570 -1.46 19.74 31.42
N ALA A 571 -2.05 19.79 30.22
CA ALA A 571 -3.48 19.99 30.07
C ALA A 571 -4.26 18.81 30.71
N GLY A 572 -5.18 19.12 31.63
CA GLY A 572 -6.03 18.13 32.30
C GLY A 572 -5.49 17.56 33.61
N GLU A 573 -4.26 17.90 34.02
CA GLU A 573 -3.70 17.46 35.30
C GLU A 573 -4.15 18.35 36.46
N LYS A 574 -4.49 17.71 37.59
CA LYS A 574 -4.75 18.42 38.84
C LYS A 574 -3.42 18.92 39.42
N THR A 575 -3.36 20.20 39.76
CA THR A 575 -2.13 20.87 40.20
C THR A 575 -1.45 20.15 41.37
N ASP A 576 -2.20 19.68 42.36
CA ASP A 576 -1.62 19.03 43.54
C ASP A 576 -0.98 17.68 43.20
N ALA A 577 -1.68 16.83 42.44
CA ALA A 577 -1.13 15.54 41.99
C ALA A 577 0.11 15.71 41.12
N PHE A 578 0.12 16.72 40.24
CA PHE A 578 1.29 17.05 39.44
C PHE A 578 2.45 17.56 40.30
N THR A 579 2.16 18.35 41.34
CA THR A 579 3.16 18.86 42.29
C THR A 579 3.86 17.71 43.02
N ASP A 580 3.08 16.76 43.52
CA ASP A 580 3.62 15.59 44.23
C ASP A 580 4.48 14.72 43.31
N ALA A 581 4.00 14.46 42.08
CA ALA A 581 4.74 13.68 41.08
C ALA A 581 6.08 14.33 40.70
N VAL A 582 6.08 15.65 40.41
CA VAL A 582 7.30 16.39 40.08
C VAL A 582 8.31 16.35 41.22
N MET A 583 7.87 16.53 42.47
CA MET A 583 8.77 16.50 43.62
C MET A 583 9.31 15.10 43.90
N GLN A 584 8.50 14.06 43.72
CA GLN A 584 8.92 12.68 43.86
C GLN A 584 9.96 12.31 42.79
N ASP A 585 9.70 12.65 41.53
CA ASP A 585 10.63 12.39 40.42
C ASP A 585 11.94 13.17 40.55
N LEU A 586 11.86 14.43 40.97
CA LEU A 586 13.04 15.24 41.25
C LEU A 586 13.86 14.66 42.40
N ALA A 587 13.22 14.29 43.52
CA ALA A 587 13.93 13.71 44.66
C ALA A 587 14.61 12.39 44.28
N ARG A 588 13.91 11.50 43.57
CA ARG A 588 14.45 10.25 43.02
C ARG A 588 15.68 10.49 42.15
N ALA A 589 15.56 11.40 41.17
CA ALA A 589 16.68 11.73 40.28
C ALA A 589 17.88 12.35 41.04
N VAL A 590 17.61 13.20 42.03
CA VAL A 590 18.66 13.81 42.86
C VAL A 590 19.38 12.77 43.71
N GLU A 591 18.64 11.82 44.29
CA GLU A 591 19.17 10.72 45.10
C GLU A 591 20.16 9.86 44.29
N GLU A 592 19.80 9.52 43.06
CA GLU A 592 20.63 8.77 42.12
C GLU A 592 21.92 9.52 41.70
N ASN A 593 21.94 10.85 41.84
CA ASN A 593 23.06 11.72 41.47
C ASN A 593 23.86 12.26 42.67
N LEU A 594 23.58 11.80 43.89
CA LEU A 594 24.29 12.27 45.08
C LEU A 594 25.79 11.97 44.96
N ILE A 595 26.59 13.01 45.19
CA ILE A 595 28.03 12.85 45.35
C ILE A 595 28.27 12.13 46.68
N ARG A 596 29.25 11.23 46.73
CA ARG A 596 29.66 10.60 47.99
C ARG A 596 29.86 11.65 49.08
N GLY A 597 29.26 11.40 50.25
CA GLY A 597 29.25 12.34 51.36
C GLY A 597 28.09 13.32 51.37
N TRP A 598 27.09 13.17 50.48
CA TRP A 598 25.86 13.94 50.50
C TRP A 598 24.67 13.04 50.78
N TYR A 599 23.70 13.54 51.54
CA TYR A 599 22.43 12.84 51.78
C TYR A 599 21.23 13.79 51.71
N ILE A 600 20.07 13.22 51.39
CA ILE A 600 18.79 13.94 51.40
C ILE A 600 18.19 13.87 52.82
N LYS A 601 17.79 15.02 53.34
CA LYS A 601 17.02 15.14 54.57
C LYS A 601 15.63 15.68 54.25
N THR A 602 14.61 14.88 54.55
CA THR A 602 13.19 15.29 54.47
C THR A 602 12.74 15.97 55.76
N GLY A 603 11.64 16.73 55.68
CA GLY A 603 10.98 17.28 56.85
C GLY A 603 10.28 16.20 57.69
N MET A 604 9.66 16.61 58.82
CA MET A 604 8.98 15.68 59.74
C MET A 604 7.86 14.84 59.10
N SER A 605 7.31 15.29 57.97
CA SER A 605 6.27 14.56 57.23
C SER A 605 6.78 13.33 56.48
N GLY A 606 8.11 13.18 56.31
CA GLY A 606 8.71 12.11 55.50
C GLY A 606 8.41 12.19 53.99
N SER A 607 7.67 13.22 53.54
CA SER A 607 7.29 13.43 52.15
C SER A 607 8.15 14.49 51.48
N TYR A 608 8.47 14.29 50.19
CA TYR A 608 9.17 15.26 49.34
C TYR A 608 8.29 16.42 48.87
N ALA A 609 6.96 16.33 49.04
CA ALA A 609 6.00 17.33 48.54
C ALA A 609 6.26 18.74 49.11
N GLU A 610 6.73 18.84 50.35
CA GLU A 610 7.03 20.11 51.02
C GLU A 610 8.47 20.63 50.75
N GLY A 611 9.24 19.90 49.94
CA GLY A 611 10.67 20.15 49.73
C GLY A 611 11.58 19.26 50.56
N PHE A 612 12.89 19.37 50.31
CA PHE A 612 13.92 18.59 50.97
C PHE A 612 15.25 19.35 51.05
N GLN A 613 16.17 18.87 51.88
CA GLN A 613 17.50 19.44 52.02
C GLN A 613 18.55 18.45 51.54
N LEU A 614 19.57 18.95 50.84
CA LEU A 614 20.80 18.22 50.58
C LEU A 614 21.85 18.71 51.58
N ILE A 615 22.43 17.77 52.31
CA ILE A 615 23.41 18.06 53.37
C ILE A 615 24.70 17.32 53.02
N ASP A 616 25.79 18.08 52.95
CA ASP A 616 27.14 17.52 52.95
C ASP A 616 27.43 16.94 54.35
N GLU A 617 27.99 15.73 54.45
CA GLU A 617 28.37 15.04 55.69
C GLU A 617 29.26 15.92 56.57
N ASN A 618 30.08 16.77 55.96
CA ASN A 618 30.93 17.73 56.67
C ASN A 618 30.16 18.98 57.17
N GLN A 619 28.85 19.05 56.92
CA GLN A 619 27.91 20.13 57.27
C GLN A 619 28.25 21.54 56.75
N HIS A 620 29.28 21.69 55.93
CA HIS A 620 29.73 22.99 55.41
C HIS A 620 28.87 23.55 54.28
N ALA A 621 28.10 22.70 53.59
CA ALA A 621 27.22 23.12 52.52
C ALA A 621 25.83 22.50 52.73
N LYS A 622 24.80 23.35 52.63
CA LYS A 622 23.40 22.95 52.68
C LYS A 622 22.68 23.52 51.46
N VAL A 623 21.89 22.68 50.80
CA VAL A 623 21.04 23.10 49.70
C VAL A 623 19.60 22.85 50.11
N ALA A 624 18.81 23.91 50.18
CA ALA A 624 17.39 23.82 50.45
C ALA A 624 16.63 23.77 49.11
N VAL A 625 15.97 22.65 48.83
CA VAL A 625 15.00 22.51 47.73
C VAL A 625 13.62 22.80 48.32
N TYR A 626 13.01 23.89 47.88
CA TYR A 626 11.72 24.35 48.41
C TYR A 626 10.55 23.67 47.70
N ARG A 627 9.40 23.64 48.38
CA ARG A 627 8.10 23.31 47.77
C ARG A 627 7.90 24.08 46.45
N PRO A 628 7.36 23.43 45.40
CA PRO A 628 7.07 24.10 44.14
C PRO A 628 6.11 25.27 44.33
N ARG A 629 6.43 26.41 43.73
CA ARG A 629 5.55 27.58 43.64
C ARG A 629 4.80 27.54 42.32
N ARG A 630 3.46 27.63 42.38
CA ARG A 630 2.66 27.86 41.17
C ARG A 630 2.90 29.27 40.65
N ILE A 631 3.23 29.37 39.36
CA ILE A 631 3.38 30.62 38.64
C ILE A 631 2.44 30.65 37.43
N LYS A 632 1.99 31.86 37.07
CA LYS A 632 1.20 32.07 35.84
C LYS A 632 2.10 32.63 34.75
N LEU A 633 2.20 31.93 33.63
CA LEU A 633 2.90 32.40 32.45
C LEU A 633 1.96 33.33 31.66
N LYS A 634 2.23 34.64 31.68
CA LYS A 634 1.42 35.62 30.94
C LYS A 634 1.77 35.58 29.46
N GLY A 635 0.76 35.47 28.59
CA GLY A 635 0.91 35.43 27.11
C GLY A 635 0.29 34.20 26.49
N LEU A 636 0.73 33.00 26.91
CA LEU A 636 0.27 31.69 26.41
C LEU A 636 -0.98 31.22 27.14
N ASN A 637 -2.20 31.50 26.68
CA ASN A 637 -3.44 30.82 27.13
C ASN A 637 -3.61 30.64 28.66
N GLN A 638 -2.96 31.47 29.49
CA GLN A 638 -2.80 31.27 30.94
C GLN A 638 -2.20 29.90 31.34
N LEU A 639 -1.10 29.47 30.73
CA LEU A 639 -0.36 28.29 31.18
C LEU A 639 0.13 28.50 32.62
N ASP A 640 -0.32 27.63 33.52
CA ASP A 640 0.27 27.49 34.85
C ASP A 640 1.56 26.67 34.74
N ALA A 641 2.54 26.99 35.59
CA ALA A 641 3.73 26.19 35.75
C ALA A 641 4.09 26.06 37.23
N LEU A 642 4.82 25.01 37.56
CA LEU A 642 5.44 24.81 38.86
C LEU A 642 6.90 25.23 38.78
N GLU A 643 7.29 26.14 39.67
CA GLU A 643 8.67 26.58 39.82
C GLU A 643 9.24 25.98 41.10
N VAL A 644 10.25 25.12 40.97
CA VAL A 644 11.01 24.58 42.10
C VAL A 644 12.29 25.37 42.22
N ARG A 645 12.55 25.91 43.41
CA ARG A 645 13.78 26.63 43.72
C ARG A 645 14.67 25.76 44.60
N ALA A 646 15.93 25.61 44.22
CA ALA A 646 16.98 25.11 45.09
C ALA A 646 17.96 26.24 45.41
N GLN A 647 18.27 26.43 46.69
CA GLN A 647 19.12 27.54 47.16
C GLN A 647 20.25 27.03 48.03
N ARG A 648 21.45 27.55 47.77
CA ARG A 648 22.60 27.37 48.66
C ARG A 648 22.41 28.18 49.95
N LYS A 649 22.51 27.53 51.11
CA LYS A 649 22.36 28.12 52.44
C LYS A 649 23.68 28.32 53.14
#